data_AF-A0A380FZR1-F1
#
_entry.id   AF-A0A380FZR1-F1
#
_cell.length_a   1.000
_cell.length_b   1.000
_cell.length_c   1.000
_cell.angle_alpha   90.00
_cell.angle_beta   90.00
_cell.angle_gamma   90.00
#
_symmetry.space_group_name_H-M   'P 1'
#
loop_
_entity.id
_entity.type
_entity.pdbx_description
1 polymer ?
#
loop_
_entity_poly.entity_id
_entity_poly.type
_entity_poly.pdbx_seq_one_letter_code
_entity_poly.pdbx_strand_id
1 'polypeptide(L)'
;MSKKRIYEYAKELNVKSKEIIDELKKMDVEVSNHMQALEDDQIKVLDKKFKPQQSGNNDKQTTQNNHQKQQSNNNNKKQNNKGNANPKNNKNNKNNNKNKNNKNNKNNKNNNKGNKNKPAAEPKEMPSKITYEEGITVGELADKLNIESSGIIKKLFLLGIVANINQSLDEETLELIADDYGVEIEKEVVVNEEDLSTYFDNEEDDPDAIERPAVVTIMGHVDHGKTTLLDSIRHTKVTAGEAGGITQHIGAYQIENAGKKITFLDTPGHAAFTTMRARGAQVTDITILVVAADDGVMPQTIEAINHAKEANVPTIVAVNKIDKPTANPDRVMQELTEYGLIPEDWGGDTIFVQLSALSGDGIDDLLEMIGLVAEVQELKANPDKQAVGTVIEAELDKSRGPAASLLVQNGTLNVGDSIVVGNTYGRIRAMVNDLGQRIKTAGPSTPVEITGINDVPLAGDRFVIFKDEKQARRIGEARREASVIQQRQESKNVSLDNLFEQMKQGEMKDLNVIIKGDVQGSVEALAASLMKIDVEGVNVRIIHTAVGAINESDVTLANASNGIIIGFNVRPDAGAKRAAEAENVDMRLHRVIYNVIEEIESAMKGLLDPEFEEQVIGQAEVRQTFKVSKVGTIAGSYVTEGKITRNAGVRVIRDGIVLFEGELDTLKRFKDDAKEVAQGYECGITIEKFNDIKEGDIIEAFEMVEVER
;
A
#
# COMPACT_ATOMS: atom_id res chain seq x y z
N MET A 1 16.57 -29.14 -20.79
CA MET A 1 17.41 -28.10 -20.15
C MET A 1 17.91 -27.21 -21.27
N SER A 2 17.38 -26.00 -21.39
CA SER A 2 17.85 -25.01 -22.37
C SER A 2 19.23 -24.52 -21.94
N LYS A 3 20.22 -24.47 -22.83
CA LYS A 3 21.55 -23.91 -22.52
C LYS A 3 21.38 -22.40 -22.24
N LYS A 4 21.60 -21.96 -21.00
CA LYS A 4 21.48 -20.54 -20.62
C LYS A 4 22.54 -19.71 -21.34
N ARG A 5 22.15 -18.57 -21.90
CA ARG A 5 23.11 -17.63 -22.52
C ARG A 5 23.74 -16.72 -21.46
N ILE A 6 24.92 -16.19 -21.73
CA ILE A 6 25.67 -15.35 -20.79
C ILE A 6 24.84 -14.13 -20.34
N TYR A 7 24.11 -13.47 -21.23
CA TYR A 7 23.24 -12.34 -20.84
C TYR A 7 22.06 -12.77 -19.94
N GLU A 8 21.51 -13.97 -20.14
CA GLU A 8 20.39 -14.49 -19.33
C GLU A 8 20.89 -14.80 -17.91
N TYR A 9 22.07 -15.40 -17.82
CA TYR A 9 22.73 -15.72 -16.57
C TYR A 9 23.19 -14.45 -15.82
N ALA A 10 23.68 -13.43 -16.54
CA ALA A 10 24.04 -12.13 -15.96
C ALA A 10 22.82 -11.40 -15.38
N LYS A 11 21.69 -11.46 -16.10
CA LYS A 11 20.42 -10.86 -15.66
C LYS A 11 19.84 -11.55 -14.42
N GLU A 12 19.99 -12.87 -14.28
CA GLU A 12 19.54 -13.61 -13.08
C GLU A 12 20.31 -13.22 -11.81
N LEU A 13 21.57 -12.81 -11.93
CA LEU A 13 22.44 -12.47 -10.80
C LEU A 13 22.60 -10.95 -10.60
N ASN A 14 21.85 -10.14 -11.36
CA ASN A 14 21.91 -8.68 -11.36
C ASN A 14 23.34 -8.12 -11.53
N VAL A 15 24.17 -8.79 -12.32
CA VAL A 15 25.56 -8.40 -12.64
C VAL A 15 25.68 -8.08 -14.13
N LYS A 16 26.65 -7.23 -14.49
CA LYS A 16 26.86 -6.84 -15.89
C LYS A 16 27.40 -8.03 -16.69
N SER A 17 26.86 -8.26 -17.90
CA SER A 17 27.32 -9.34 -18.80
C SER A 17 28.82 -9.28 -19.13
N LYS A 18 29.46 -8.11 -18.97
CA LYS A 18 30.91 -7.91 -19.11
C LYS A 18 31.71 -8.58 -18.00
N GLU A 19 31.24 -8.52 -16.76
CA GLU A 19 31.91 -9.14 -15.60
C GLU A 19 31.95 -10.66 -15.70
N ILE A 20 30.87 -11.26 -16.24
CA ILE A 20 30.80 -12.70 -16.49
C ILE A 20 31.76 -13.11 -17.61
N ILE A 21 31.89 -12.31 -18.68
CA ILE A 21 32.85 -12.58 -19.76
C ILE A 21 34.29 -12.44 -19.27
N ASP A 22 34.59 -11.42 -18.47
CA ASP A 22 35.94 -11.21 -17.95
C ASP A 22 36.37 -12.35 -17.02
N GLU A 23 35.44 -12.92 -16.25
CA GLU A 23 35.73 -14.10 -15.43
C GLU A 23 35.88 -15.39 -16.24
N LEU A 24 35.08 -15.58 -17.30
CA LEU A 24 35.27 -16.72 -18.21
C LEU A 24 36.63 -16.65 -18.93
N LYS A 25 37.09 -15.45 -19.31
CA LYS A 25 38.43 -15.23 -19.89
C LYS A 25 39.56 -15.54 -18.91
N LYS A 26 39.41 -15.19 -17.63
CA LYS A 26 40.40 -15.56 -16.59
C LYS A 26 40.53 -17.06 -16.37
N MET A 27 39.51 -17.83 -16.77
CA MET A 27 39.46 -19.30 -16.66
C MET A 27 39.83 -20.00 -17.97
N ASP A 28 40.46 -19.30 -18.91
CA ASP A 28 40.92 -19.83 -20.21
C ASP A 28 39.79 -20.33 -21.13
N VAL A 29 38.57 -19.80 -20.94
CA VAL A 29 37.43 -20.05 -21.82
C VAL A 29 37.28 -18.90 -22.81
N GLU A 30 37.49 -19.18 -24.09
CA GLU A 30 37.25 -18.20 -25.15
C GLU A 30 35.75 -17.94 -25.35
N VAL A 31 35.34 -16.70 -25.04
CA VAL A 31 33.98 -16.22 -25.24
C VAL A 31 34.01 -15.02 -26.17
N SER A 32 33.28 -15.12 -27.28
CA SER A 32 33.29 -14.10 -28.34
C SER A 32 32.14 -13.08 -28.19
N ASN A 33 31.04 -13.43 -27.51
CA ASN A 33 29.86 -12.56 -27.39
C ASN A 33 28.95 -12.93 -26.20
N HIS A 34 28.21 -11.96 -25.65
CA HIS A 34 27.22 -12.11 -24.57
C HIS A 34 26.03 -13.04 -24.92
N MET A 35 25.86 -13.39 -26.20
CA MET A 35 24.86 -14.32 -26.70
C MET A 35 25.33 -15.79 -26.71
N GLN A 36 26.60 -16.05 -26.39
CA GLN A 36 27.15 -17.41 -26.34
C GLN A 36 26.47 -18.21 -25.21
N ALA A 37 26.16 -19.47 -25.48
CA ALA A 37 25.55 -20.38 -24.53
C ALA A 37 26.62 -20.91 -23.56
N LEU A 38 26.32 -20.91 -22.26
CA LEU A 38 27.16 -21.49 -21.23
C LEU A 38 27.01 -23.01 -21.20
N GLU A 39 28.11 -23.71 -20.95
CA GLU A 39 28.08 -25.14 -20.64
C GLU A 39 27.78 -25.37 -19.16
N ASP A 40 27.20 -26.52 -18.82
CA ASP A 40 26.75 -26.83 -17.45
C ASP A 40 27.90 -26.78 -16.43
N ASP A 41 29.13 -27.07 -16.85
CA ASP A 41 30.31 -26.99 -16.00
C ASP A 41 30.77 -25.54 -15.77
N GLN A 42 30.55 -24.64 -16.74
CA GLN A 42 30.82 -23.20 -16.59
C GLN A 42 29.80 -22.55 -15.64
N ILE A 43 28.53 -22.95 -15.73
CA ILE A 43 27.45 -22.45 -14.85
C ILE A 43 27.73 -22.82 -13.39
N LYS A 44 28.18 -24.04 -13.10
CA LYS A 44 28.51 -24.47 -11.73
C LYS A 44 29.68 -23.68 -11.12
N VAL A 45 30.66 -23.31 -11.94
CA VAL A 45 31.83 -22.55 -11.49
C VAL A 45 31.45 -21.09 -11.26
N LEU A 46 30.64 -20.50 -12.14
CA LEU A 46 30.10 -19.16 -11.95
C LEU A 46 29.15 -19.09 -10.73
N ASP A 47 28.33 -20.11 -10.50
CA ASP A 47 27.43 -20.19 -9.34
C ASP A 47 28.23 -20.21 -8.02
N LYS A 48 29.38 -20.88 -7.97
CA LYS A 48 30.26 -20.85 -6.77
C LYS A 48 30.83 -19.47 -6.45
N LYS A 49 30.94 -18.60 -7.45
CA LYS A 49 31.58 -17.28 -7.31
C LYS A 49 30.57 -16.15 -7.13
N PHE A 50 29.42 -16.25 -7.77
CA PHE A 50 28.42 -15.19 -7.82
C PHE A 50 27.13 -15.48 -7.02
N LYS A 51 26.92 -16.70 -6.49
CA LYS A 51 25.85 -16.96 -5.53
C LYS A 51 26.41 -17.13 -4.11
N PRO A 52 25.91 -16.38 -3.11
CA PRO A 52 26.21 -16.68 -1.70
C PRO A 52 25.59 -18.03 -1.33
N GLN A 53 26.35 -18.88 -0.61
CA GLN A 53 25.89 -20.19 -0.16
C GLN A 53 24.67 -20.07 0.76
N GLN A 54 23.51 -20.51 0.30
CA GLN A 54 22.46 -21.06 1.16
C GLN A 54 22.31 -22.55 0.86
N SER A 55 22.73 -23.34 1.85
CA SER A 55 22.59 -24.78 1.96
C SER A 55 21.16 -25.20 2.30
N GLY A 56 20.61 -26.21 1.60
CA GLY A 56 19.67 -27.17 2.21
C GLY A 56 18.47 -27.65 1.40
N ASN A 57 18.64 -28.81 0.73
CA ASN A 57 17.67 -29.89 0.48
C ASN A 57 16.59 -29.85 -0.64
N ASN A 58 16.97 -30.54 -1.72
CA ASN A 58 16.23 -31.45 -2.63
C ASN A 58 14.88 -32.04 -2.15
N ASP A 59 13.90 -32.19 -3.05
CA ASP A 59 13.73 -33.39 -3.90
C ASP A 59 12.71 -33.22 -5.07
N LYS A 60 13.20 -33.62 -6.27
CA LYS A 60 12.61 -34.25 -7.49
C LYS A 60 11.09 -34.22 -7.80
N GLN A 61 10.75 -33.87 -9.05
CA GLN A 61 10.46 -34.79 -10.21
C GLN A 61 9.92 -33.97 -11.42
N THR A 62 10.64 -33.88 -12.56
CA THR A 62 10.41 -34.58 -13.87
C THR A 62 8.94 -34.68 -14.30
N THR A 63 8.48 -34.26 -15.49
CA THR A 63 8.86 -34.72 -16.86
C THR A 63 8.13 -33.81 -17.90
N GLN A 64 8.83 -33.15 -18.82
CA GLN A 64 8.97 -33.44 -20.28
C GLN A 64 7.79 -33.16 -21.24
N ASN A 65 8.15 -32.40 -22.30
CA ASN A 65 7.86 -32.60 -23.74
C ASN A 65 6.43 -32.30 -24.26
N ASN A 66 6.20 -31.81 -25.48
CA ASN A 66 7.02 -31.21 -26.54
C ASN A 66 6.06 -30.69 -27.65
N HIS A 67 6.52 -29.69 -28.39
CA HIS A 67 6.39 -29.51 -29.84
C HIS A 67 5.09 -28.99 -30.53
N GLN A 68 5.31 -27.80 -31.13
CA GLN A 68 5.21 -27.46 -32.57
C GLN A 68 3.84 -27.28 -33.27
N LYS A 69 3.65 -26.02 -33.69
CA LYS A 69 3.37 -25.51 -35.05
C LYS A 69 2.54 -26.40 -35.99
N GLN A 70 1.43 -25.85 -36.49
CA GLN A 70 1.28 -25.58 -37.93
C GLN A 70 0.13 -24.62 -38.28
N GLN A 71 0.40 -23.79 -39.27
CA GLN A 71 -0.51 -22.92 -40.01
C GLN A 71 -1.57 -23.73 -40.77
N SER A 72 -2.77 -23.17 -40.96
CA SER A 72 -3.22 -22.63 -42.26
C SER A 72 -4.74 -22.53 -42.41
N ASN A 73 -5.16 -21.33 -42.83
CA ASN A 73 -6.14 -21.01 -43.88
C ASN A 73 -7.58 -21.58 -43.91
N ASN A 74 -8.48 -20.59 -43.80
CA ASN A 74 -9.54 -20.22 -44.75
C ASN A 74 -10.88 -20.99 -44.82
N ASN A 75 -11.90 -20.14 -44.70
CA ASN A 75 -13.07 -19.99 -45.56
C ASN A 75 -14.37 -20.76 -45.25
N ASN A 76 -15.31 -19.93 -44.79
CA ASN A 76 -16.57 -19.58 -45.45
C ASN A 76 -17.89 -20.24 -45.00
N LYS A 77 -18.83 -19.30 -44.79
CA LYS A 77 -20.25 -19.27 -45.20
C LYS A 77 -21.34 -19.70 -44.21
N LYS A 78 -22.02 -18.65 -43.71
CA LYS A 78 -23.42 -18.25 -44.01
C LYS A 78 -24.54 -19.26 -43.73
N GLN A 79 -25.51 -18.88 -42.87
CA GLN A 79 -26.86 -18.36 -43.22
C GLN A 79 -27.74 -18.26 -41.94
N ASN A 80 -28.32 -17.08 -41.65
CA ASN A 80 -29.75 -16.69 -41.78
C ASN A 80 -30.71 -17.58 -40.96
N ASN A 81 -31.62 -17.08 -40.12
CA ASN A 81 -32.69 -16.10 -40.40
C ASN A 81 -33.49 -15.75 -39.13
N LYS A 82 -33.84 -14.45 -38.97
CA LYS A 82 -35.20 -13.86 -38.76
C LYS A 82 -36.11 -14.41 -37.63
N GLY A 83 -36.83 -13.60 -36.84
CA GLY A 83 -37.12 -12.16 -36.91
C GLY A 83 -38.32 -11.78 -35.99
N ASN A 84 -38.80 -10.53 -36.16
CA ASN A 84 -40.02 -9.88 -35.64
C ASN A 84 -39.96 -9.29 -34.20
N ALA A 85 -40.47 -8.09 -33.90
CA ALA A 85 -41.19 -7.07 -34.68
C ALA A 85 -41.13 -5.67 -33.99
N ASN A 86 -41.17 -4.63 -34.83
CA ASN A 86 -41.42 -3.21 -34.54
C ASN A 86 -42.98 -2.97 -34.55
N PRO A 87 -43.62 -1.77 -34.31
CA PRO A 87 -43.21 -0.43 -34.79
C PRO A 87 -43.76 0.87 -34.07
N LYS A 88 -43.36 2.03 -34.65
CA LYS A 88 -43.96 3.42 -34.67
C LYS A 88 -43.41 4.43 -33.64
N ASN A 89 -43.13 5.71 -33.96
CA ASN A 89 -43.40 6.57 -35.14
C ASN A 89 -42.58 7.89 -35.09
N ASN A 90 -42.54 8.59 -36.25
CA ASN A 90 -42.25 10.02 -36.53
C ASN A 90 -40.79 10.53 -36.56
N LYS A 91 -40.40 11.50 -37.41
CA LYS A 91 -40.73 11.95 -38.79
C LYS A 91 -39.78 13.13 -39.12
N ASN A 92 -39.27 13.14 -40.35
CA ASN A 92 -38.98 14.29 -41.24
C ASN A 92 -37.66 15.12 -41.24
N ASN A 93 -37.09 15.09 -42.47
CA ASN A 93 -36.41 16.10 -43.31
C ASN A 93 -34.99 16.59 -42.94
N LYS A 94 -33.91 16.26 -43.67
CA LYS A 94 -33.52 16.55 -45.09
C LYS A 94 -33.47 18.04 -45.44
N ASN A 95 -32.25 18.58 -45.57
CA ASN A 95 -31.85 19.45 -46.67
C ASN A 95 -30.33 19.54 -46.90
N ASN A 96 -29.94 19.37 -48.18
CA ASN A 96 -28.88 20.02 -48.96
C ASN A 96 -27.46 20.24 -48.40
N ASN A 97 -26.45 19.63 -49.05
CA ASN A 97 -25.75 20.29 -50.16
C ASN A 97 -24.71 19.36 -50.86
N LYS A 98 -24.90 19.17 -52.17
CA LYS A 98 -23.92 18.66 -53.14
C LYS A 98 -23.69 19.76 -54.18
N ASN A 99 -22.44 20.17 -54.35
CA ASN A 99 -21.79 20.66 -55.58
C ASN A 99 -20.81 21.80 -55.29
N LYS A 100 -19.53 21.59 -55.59
CA LYS A 100 -18.85 22.25 -56.71
C LYS A 100 -17.41 21.74 -56.85
N ASN A 101 -17.26 20.71 -57.67
CA ASN A 101 -16.04 20.46 -58.42
C ASN A 101 -16.26 21.05 -59.81
N ASN A 102 -15.41 22.00 -60.25
CA ASN A 102 -15.12 22.16 -61.67
C ASN A 102 -13.90 23.05 -61.94
N LYS A 103 -13.06 22.53 -62.85
CA LYS A 103 -12.24 23.23 -63.84
C LYS A 103 -10.98 23.96 -63.36
N ASN A 104 -9.81 23.39 -63.67
CA ASN A 104 -9.21 23.69 -64.98
C ASN A 104 -8.08 22.71 -65.33
N ASN A 105 -8.23 22.09 -66.50
CA ASN A 105 -7.25 21.24 -67.16
C ASN A 105 -6.96 21.90 -68.52
N LYS A 106 -5.76 22.44 -68.71
CA LYS A 106 -5.21 22.84 -70.03
C LYS A 106 -3.73 23.18 -69.90
N ASN A 107 -2.88 22.21 -70.20
CA ASN A 107 -1.91 22.27 -71.30
C ASN A 107 -0.86 21.19 -71.11
N ASN A 108 -0.96 20.15 -71.92
CA ASN A 108 0.09 19.17 -72.12
C ASN A 108 0.44 19.19 -73.61
N LYS A 109 1.65 19.64 -73.94
CA LYS A 109 2.29 19.39 -75.23
C LYS A 109 3.82 19.40 -75.09
N ASN A 110 4.33 18.18 -75.21
CA ASN A 110 5.55 17.75 -75.89
C ASN A 110 6.96 18.12 -75.37
N ASN A 111 7.72 17.02 -75.32
CA ASN A 111 9.11 16.84 -75.75
C ASN A 111 10.25 17.22 -74.80
N ASN A 112 10.71 16.19 -74.06
CA ASN A 112 11.95 15.48 -74.35
C ASN A 112 13.11 16.35 -74.92
N LYS A 113 14.01 16.79 -74.04
CA LYS A 113 15.48 16.86 -74.23
C LYS A 113 16.14 17.57 -73.05
N GLY A 114 17.31 17.05 -72.64
CA GLY A 114 18.38 17.90 -72.14
C GLY A 114 18.71 17.73 -70.67
N ASN A 115 19.69 16.85 -70.43
CA ASN A 115 20.60 16.86 -69.30
C ASN A 115 20.98 18.31 -68.90
N LYS A 116 20.63 18.75 -67.69
CA LYS A 116 21.16 19.97 -67.07
C LYS A 116 21.20 19.78 -65.54
N ASN A 117 22.42 19.77 -65.03
CA ASN A 117 22.79 19.95 -63.64
C ASN A 117 21.85 20.94 -62.94
N LYS A 118 21.24 20.51 -61.83
CA LYS A 118 20.81 21.47 -60.81
C LYS A 118 22.04 21.90 -60.00
N PRO A 119 22.17 23.20 -59.71
CA PRO A 119 23.28 23.76 -58.96
C PRO A 119 23.28 23.20 -57.53
N ALA A 120 24.50 23.03 -56.99
CA ALA A 120 24.73 22.73 -55.59
C ALA A 120 23.91 23.71 -54.72
N ALA A 121 23.17 23.16 -53.76
CA ALA A 121 22.55 23.96 -52.73
C ALA A 121 23.64 24.77 -52.00
N GLU A 122 23.39 26.05 -51.81
CA GLU A 122 24.21 26.90 -50.95
C GLU A 122 24.34 26.23 -49.57
N PRO A 123 25.54 26.19 -48.95
CA PRO A 123 25.69 25.64 -47.62
C PRO A 123 24.87 26.51 -46.66
N LYS A 124 23.84 25.94 -46.04
CA LYS A 124 23.22 26.55 -44.86
C LYS A 124 24.28 26.52 -43.76
N GLU A 125 24.57 27.67 -43.17
CA GLU A 125 25.50 27.77 -42.05
C GLU A 125 24.97 26.96 -40.86
N MET A 126 25.86 26.20 -40.21
CA MET A 126 25.51 25.41 -39.04
C MET A 126 25.14 26.37 -37.89
N PRO A 127 24.05 26.11 -37.15
CA PRO A 127 23.71 26.91 -35.98
C PRO A 127 24.80 26.76 -34.92
N SER A 128 25.13 27.85 -34.23
CA SER A 128 26.15 27.85 -33.16
C SER A 128 25.69 27.12 -31.89
N LYS A 129 24.38 26.90 -31.73
CA LYS A 129 23.76 26.29 -30.55
C LYS A 129 22.50 25.50 -30.90
N ILE A 130 22.31 24.32 -30.32
CA ILE A 130 21.14 23.46 -30.54
C ILE A 130 20.57 22.99 -29.20
N THR A 131 19.24 23.05 -29.05
CA THR A 131 18.55 22.42 -27.92
C THR A 131 18.07 21.02 -28.29
N TYR A 132 18.12 20.06 -27.35
CA TYR A 132 17.66 18.68 -27.59
C TYR A 132 16.86 18.12 -26.40
N GLU A 133 15.93 17.21 -26.69
CA GLU A 133 15.17 16.45 -25.69
C GLU A 133 15.80 15.06 -25.51
N GLU A 134 15.61 14.45 -24.35
CA GLU A 134 16.16 13.12 -24.05
C GLU A 134 15.60 12.06 -25.03
N GLY A 135 16.50 11.36 -25.73
CA GLY A 135 16.13 10.37 -26.75
C GLY A 135 15.97 10.91 -28.17
N ILE A 136 16.50 12.12 -28.47
CA ILE A 136 16.54 12.66 -29.84
C ILE A 136 17.09 11.64 -30.85
N THR A 137 16.40 11.48 -31.98
CA THR A 137 16.82 10.55 -33.02
C THR A 137 17.92 11.13 -33.91
N VAL A 138 18.70 10.26 -34.55
CA VAL A 138 19.73 10.67 -35.54
C VAL A 138 19.16 11.56 -36.64
N GLY A 139 17.91 11.31 -37.06
CA GLY A 139 17.20 12.13 -38.05
C GLY A 139 16.88 13.54 -37.54
N GLU A 140 16.33 13.65 -36.34
CA GLU A 140 16.00 14.93 -35.71
C GLU A 140 17.24 15.76 -35.39
N LEU A 141 18.32 15.09 -34.96
CA LEU A 141 19.62 15.74 -34.75
C LEU A 141 20.21 16.27 -36.06
N ALA A 142 20.11 15.50 -37.15
CA ALA A 142 20.57 15.93 -38.47
C ALA A 142 19.81 17.16 -38.98
N ASP A 143 18.49 17.18 -38.77
CA ASP A 143 17.64 18.31 -39.12
C ASP A 143 17.99 19.56 -38.30
N LYS A 144 18.25 19.40 -36.98
CA LYS A 144 18.67 20.51 -36.10
C LYS A 144 20.07 21.04 -36.44
N LEU A 145 21.00 20.16 -36.83
CA LEU A 145 22.37 20.52 -37.27
C LEU A 145 22.44 21.03 -38.72
N ASN A 146 21.34 21.00 -39.48
CA ASN A 146 21.29 21.31 -40.91
C ASN A 146 22.28 20.46 -41.76
N ILE A 147 22.55 19.22 -41.35
CA ILE A 147 23.42 18.28 -42.07
C ILE A 147 22.64 17.06 -42.55
N GLU A 148 23.12 16.37 -43.58
CA GLU A 148 22.50 15.11 -43.99
C GLU A 148 22.71 14.03 -42.92
N SER A 149 21.65 13.28 -42.58
CA SER A 149 21.72 12.17 -41.61
C SER A 149 22.77 11.11 -41.98
N SER A 150 23.14 11.03 -43.26
CA SER A 150 24.24 10.20 -43.79
C SER A 150 25.60 10.56 -43.17
N GLY A 151 25.85 11.84 -42.90
CA GLY A 151 27.06 12.35 -42.26
C GLY A 151 27.18 11.92 -40.80
N ILE A 152 26.08 12.03 -40.05
CA ILE A 152 26.01 11.61 -38.64
C ILE A 152 26.17 10.09 -38.51
N ILE A 153 25.46 9.31 -39.34
CA ILE A 153 25.55 7.84 -39.35
C ILE A 153 26.99 7.38 -39.65
N LYS A 154 27.68 8.06 -40.57
CA LYS A 154 29.07 7.73 -40.92
C LYS A 154 30.04 8.00 -39.77
N LYS A 155 29.82 9.08 -39.00
CA LYS A 155 30.62 9.39 -37.81
C LYS A 155 30.34 8.41 -36.66
N LEU A 156 29.07 8.12 -36.40
CA LEU A 156 28.66 7.09 -35.44
C LEU A 156 29.34 5.75 -35.75
N PHE A 157 29.40 5.37 -37.03
CA PHE A 157 30.08 4.17 -37.47
C PHE A 157 31.61 4.20 -37.23
N LEU A 158 32.26 5.35 -37.44
CA LEU A 158 33.70 5.54 -37.15
C LEU A 158 34.01 5.44 -35.65
N LEU A 159 33.07 5.85 -34.81
CA LEU A 159 33.12 5.71 -33.35
C LEU A 159 32.73 4.30 -32.88
N GLY A 160 32.41 3.38 -33.79
CA GLY A 160 32.05 1.99 -33.49
C GLY A 160 30.57 1.78 -33.12
N ILE A 161 29.72 2.80 -33.27
CA ILE A 161 28.30 2.78 -32.95
C ILE A 161 27.49 2.57 -34.23
N VAL A 162 26.77 1.45 -34.31
CA VAL A 162 25.88 1.17 -35.44
C VAL A 162 24.51 1.77 -35.14
N ALA A 163 24.18 2.88 -35.82
CA ALA A 163 22.92 3.58 -35.65
C ALA A 163 22.14 3.75 -36.96
N ASN A 164 20.80 3.76 -36.88
CA ASN A 164 19.91 4.09 -37.99
C ASN A 164 19.23 5.47 -37.79
N ILE A 165 18.55 5.99 -38.81
CA ILE A 165 17.95 7.35 -38.78
C ILE A 165 16.94 7.54 -37.63
N ASN A 166 16.24 6.48 -37.23
CA ASN A 166 15.19 6.54 -36.21
C ASN A 166 15.70 6.10 -34.83
N GLN A 167 17.00 5.87 -34.68
CA GLN A 167 17.59 5.44 -33.42
C GLN A 167 17.84 6.66 -32.54
N SER A 168 17.38 6.58 -31.30
CA SER A 168 17.67 7.56 -30.26
C SER A 168 19.15 7.50 -29.88
N LEU A 169 19.74 8.67 -29.66
CA LEU A 169 21.12 8.82 -29.20
C LEU A 169 21.15 9.06 -27.69
N ASP A 170 22.12 8.44 -27.03
CA ASP A 170 22.51 8.70 -25.66
C ASP A 170 23.27 10.03 -25.54
N GLU A 171 23.19 10.65 -24.36
CA GLU A 171 23.76 11.98 -24.06
C GLU A 171 25.26 12.04 -24.33
N GLU A 172 26.02 11.01 -23.93
CA GLU A 172 27.46 10.90 -24.19
C GLU A 172 27.78 10.90 -25.70
N THR A 173 27.02 10.14 -26.49
CA THR A 173 27.20 10.05 -27.94
C THR A 173 26.76 11.33 -28.65
N LEU A 174 25.73 12.00 -28.12
CA LEU A 174 25.23 13.25 -28.66
C LEU A 174 26.23 14.40 -28.48
N GLU A 175 26.77 14.57 -27.27
CA GLU A 175 27.82 15.55 -26.97
C GLU A 175 29.05 15.31 -27.85
N LEU A 176 29.47 14.05 -27.96
CA LEU A 176 30.63 13.67 -28.77
C LEU A 176 30.44 14.03 -30.25
N ILE A 177 29.23 13.87 -30.81
CA ILE A 177 28.95 14.27 -32.19
C ILE A 177 28.93 15.79 -32.33
N ALA A 178 28.38 16.49 -31.34
CA ALA A 178 28.22 17.94 -31.35
C ALA A 178 29.53 18.71 -31.28
N ASP A 179 30.43 18.28 -30.38
CA ASP A 179 31.80 18.79 -30.27
C ASP A 179 32.55 18.64 -31.60
N ASP A 180 32.34 17.51 -32.25
CA ASP A 180 32.94 17.15 -33.54
C ASP A 180 32.42 18.00 -34.71
N TYR A 181 31.27 18.66 -34.54
CA TYR A 181 30.70 19.65 -35.46
C TYR A 181 30.86 21.09 -34.95
N GLY A 182 31.45 21.28 -33.76
CA GLY A 182 31.67 22.59 -33.15
C GLY A 182 30.39 23.31 -32.75
N VAL A 183 29.34 22.57 -32.36
CA VAL A 183 28.03 23.11 -31.97
C VAL A 183 27.79 22.82 -30.50
N GLU A 184 27.50 23.87 -29.72
CA GLU A 184 27.11 23.70 -28.32
C GLU A 184 25.68 23.13 -28.25
N ILE A 185 25.51 22.07 -27.46
CA ILE A 185 24.21 21.46 -27.23
C ILE A 185 23.74 21.81 -25.81
N GLU A 186 22.49 22.24 -25.70
CA GLU A 186 21.81 22.40 -24.41
C GLU A 186 20.66 21.41 -24.30
N LYS A 187 20.61 20.67 -23.19
CA LYS A 187 19.48 19.81 -22.87
C LYS A 187 18.27 20.70 -22.58
N GLU A 188 17.25 20.62 -23.42
CA GLU A 188 15.95 21.21 -23.14
C GLU A 188 15.25 20.26 -22.19
N VAL A 189 15.35 20.55 -20.89
CA VAL A 189 14.54 19.87 -19.88
C VAL A 189 13.11 20.35 -20.11
N VAL A 190 12.35 19.61 -20.92
CA VAL A 190 10.89 19.78 -20.95
C VAL A 190 10.39 19.34 -19.59
N VAL A 191 10.29 20.30 -18.66
CA VAL A 191 9.67 20.07 -17.37
C VAL A 191 8.26 19.61 -17.65
N ASN A 192 7.96 18.35 -17.30
CA ASN A 192 6.61 17.88 -17.36
C ASN A 192 5.82 18.68 -16.32
N GLU A 193 5.00 19.64 -16.76
CA GLU A 193 4.15 20.45 -15.87
C GLU A 193 3.24 19.59 -14.97
N GLU A 194 3.02 18.32 -15.34
CA GLU A 194 2.23 17.36 -14.59
C GLU A 194 2.97 16.77 -13.38
N ASP A 195 4.30 16.83 -13.35
CA ASP A 195 5.09 16.37 -12.22
C ASP A 195 5.28 17.48 -11.18
N LEU A 196 4.46 17.44 -10.14
CA LEU A 196 4.53 18.36 -9.02
C LEU A 196 5.87 18.31 -8.30
N SER A 197 6.64 17.22 -8.37
CA SER A 197 7.93 17.08 -7.66
C SER A 197 8.96 18.13 -8.12
N THR A 198 8.94 18.48 -9.41
CA THR A 198 9.81 19.51 -10.00
C THR A 198 9.68 20.89 -9.34
N TYR A 199 8.55 21.17 -8.68
CA TYR A 199 8.35 22.45 -7.99
C TYR A 199 8.90 22.44 -6.55
N PHE A 200 9.25 21.28 -6.01
CA PHE A 200 9.86 21.12 -4.68
C PHE A 200 11.39 21.13 -4.75
N ASP A 201 11.97 20.62 -5.84
CA ASP A 201 13.41 20.38 -5.95
C ASP A 201 14.20 21.58 -6.53
N ASN A 202 13.58 22.75 -6.71
CA ASN A 202 14.27 23.96 -7.16
C ASN A 202 15.09 24.59 -6.01
N GLU A 203 16.18 23.92 -5.64
CA GLU A 203 17.20 24.37 -4.68
C GLU A 203 18.20 25.37 -5.30
N GLU A 204 17.75 26.26 -6.18
CA GLU A 204 18.60 27.40 -6.52
C GLU A 204 18.70 28.33 -5.30
N ASP A 205 19.93 28.78 -4.98
CA ASP A 205 20.21 29.84 -4.01
C ASP A 205 19.39 31.08 -4.38
N ASP A 206 18.21 31.16 -3.79
CA ASP A 206 17.25 32.18 -4.08
C ASP A 206 17.63 33.43 -3.26
N PRO A 207 18.05 34.52 -3.92
CA PRO A 207 18.50 35.71 -3.23
C PRO A 207 17.39 36.37 -2.39
N ASP A 208 16.13 36.07 -2.68
CA ASP A 208 14.95 36.60 -1.97
C ASP A 208 14.46 35.64 -0.86
N ALA A 209 15.19 34.56 -0.56
CA ALA A 209 14.83 33.65 0.52
C ALA A 209 15.02 34.30 1.90
N ILE A 210 13.99 34.20 2.74
CA ILE A 210 13.98 34.71 4.12
C ILE A 210 13.98 33.56 5.12
N GLU A 211 14.41 33.85 6.36
CA GLU A 211 14.30 32.92 7.48
C GLU A 211 12.83 32.53 7.69
N ARG A 212 12.55 31.22 7.77
CA ARG A 212 11.20 30.69 8.01
C ARG A 212 11.08 30.01 9.37
N PRO A 213 9.87 29.96 9.96
CA PRO A 213 9.61 29.18 11.17
C PRO A 213 9.97 27.70 10.99
N ALA A 214 10.53 27.08 12.03
CA ALA A 214 10.79 25.64 12.03
C ALA A 214 9.48 24.84 12.15
N VAL A 215 9.39 23.76 11.40
CA VAL A 215 8.32 22.77 11.52
C VAL A 215 8.83 21.59 12.33
N VAL A 216 8.18 21.31 13.45
CA VAL A 216 8.64 20.37 14.47
C VAL A 216 7.58 19.30 14.70
N THR A 217 7.95 18.02 14.60
CA THR A 217 7.03 16.92 14.92
C THR A 217 7.37 16.30 16.26
N ILE A 218 6.35 15.89 17.02
CA ILE A 218 6.56 15.19 18.29
C ILE A 218 6.23 13.70 18.10
N MET A 219 7.20 12.85 18.42
CA MET A 219 7.12 11.40 18.31
C MET A 219 7.48 10.70 19.63
N GLY A 220 7.13 9.42 19.76
CA GLY A 220 7.40 8.63 20.96
C GLY A 220 6.31 7.59 21.24
N HIS A 221 6.49 6.80 22.29
CA HIS A 221 5.54 5.76 22.71
C HIS A 221 4.24 6.35 23.29
N VAL A 222 3.17 5.54 23.32
CA VAL A 222 1.94 5.83 24.06
C VAL A 222 2.29 6.10 25.55
N ASP A 223 1.57 7.01 26.20
CA ASP A 223 1.77 7.39 27.61
C ASP A 223 3.14 7.99 28.02
N HIS A 224 4.01 8.27 27.04
CA HIS A 224 5.22 9.07 27.29
C HIS A 224 4.94 10.57 27.44
N GLY A 225 3.68 11.01 27.31
CA GLY A 225 3.26 12.39 27.57
C GLY A 225 3.44 13.37 26.40
N LYS A 226 3.43 12.89 25.14
CA LYS A 226 3.49 13.75 23.94
C LYS A 226 2.39 14.82 23.92
N THR A 227 1.13 14.41 24.03
CA THR A 227 -0.02 15.31 24.03
C THR A 227 -0.01 16.23 25.24
N THR A 228 0.45 15.74 26.40
CA THR A 228 0.65 16.56 27.60
C THR A 228 1.71 17.65 27.39
N LEU A 229 2.83 17.31 26.74
CA LEU A 229 3.88 18.28 26.40
C LEU A 229 3.33 19.37 25.48
N LEU A 230 2.59 18.97 24.43
CA LEU A 230 1.95 19.91 23.50
C LEU A 230 0.90 20.78 24.22
N ASP A 231 0.09 20.20 25.12
CA ASP A 231 -0.90 20.92 25.92
C ASP A 231 -0.24 21.99 26.81
N SER A 232 0.86 21.64 27.47
CA SER A 232 1.64 22.56 28.30
C SER A 232 2.29 23.68 27.49
N ILE A 233 2.84 23.36 26.32
CA ILE A 233 3.38 24.37 25.39
C ILE A 233 2.27 25.33 24.91
N ARG A 234 1.10 24.80 24.57
CA ARG A 234 -0.03 25.59 24.06
C ARG A 234 -0.80 26.36 25.14
N HIS A 235 -0.56 26.08 26.41
CA HIS A 235 -1.41 26.52 27.52
C HIS A 235 -2.89 26.14 27.31
N THR A 236 -3.14 25.00 26.66
CA THR A 236 -4.49 24.43 26.40
C THR A 236 -4.62 23.04 26.99
N LYS A 237 -5.84 22.50 27.11
CA LYS A 237 -6.10 21.12 27.56
C LYS A 237 -6.88 20.35 26.52
N VAL A 238 -6.20 19.87 25.48
CA VAL A 238 -6.79 19.05 24.41
C VAL A 238 -7.02 17.62 24.88
N THR A 239 -6.12 17.08 25.69
CA THR A 239 -6.22 15.71 26.27
C THR A 239 -7.54 15.43 26.99
N ALA A 240 -8.18 16.44 27.59
CA ALA A 240 -9.46 16.30 28.28
C ALA A 240 -10.68 16.20 27.33
N GLY A 241 -10.54 16.61 26.07
CA GLY A 241 -11.60 16.62 25.06
C GLY A 241 -11.59 15.44 24.09
N GLU A 242 -10.45 14.76 23.94
CA GLU A 242 -10.29 13.65 22.99
C GLU A 242 -10.89 12.33 23.53
N ALA A 243 -11.58 11.61 22.65
CA ALA A 243 -12.16 10.32 23.00
C ALA A 243 -11.06 9.29 23.30
N GLY A 244 -11.12 8.67 24.48
CA GLY A 244 -10.12 7.70 24.92
C GLY A 244 -8.83 8.31 25.47
N GLY A 245 -8.73 9.64 25.56
CA GLY A 245 -7.55 10.33 26.13
C GLY A 245 -6.27 10.21 25.29
N ILE A 246 -6.41 9.93 23.98
CA ILE A 246 -5.29 9.75 23.04
C ILE A 246 -5.45 10.65 21.80
N THR A 247 -4.34 11.17 21.28
CA THR A 247 -4.29 11.82 19.97
C THR A 247 -4.54 10.79 18.87
N GLN A 248 -5.57 11.00 18.04
CA GLN A 248 -5.93 10.10 16.93
C GLN A 248 -5.84 10.75 15.54
N HIS A 249 -5.65 12.07 15.47
CA HIS A 249 -5.50 12.83 14.23
C HIS A 249 -4.16 13.56 14.21
N ILE A 250 -3.61 13.82 13.02
CA ILE A 250 -2.46 14.72 12.92
C ILE A 250 -2.97 16.16 13.03
N GLY A 251 -2.53 16.86 14.08
CA GLY A 251 -2.82 18.27 14.28
C GLY A 251 -1.62 19.13 13.94
N ALA A 252 -1.84 20.32 13.39
CA ALA A 252 -0.79 21.31 13.18
C ALA A 252 -1.17 22.63 13.83
N TYR A 253 -0.25 23.24 14.56
CA TYR A 253 -0.49 24.52 15.22
C TYR A 253 0.79 25.33 15.31
N GLN A 254 0.65 26.65 15.52
CA GLN A 254 1.79 27.55 15.57
C GLN A 254 1.83 28.31 16.89
N ILE A 255 3.01 28.33 17.52
CA ILE A 255 3.27 29.13 18.72
C ILE A 255 4.29 30.23 18.41
N GLU A 256 4.31 31.26 19.26
CA GLU A 256 5.32 32.31 19.22
C GLU A 256 6.14 32.23 20.52
N ASN A 257 7.45 32.06 20.39
CA ASN A 257 8.39 32.07 21.50
C ASN A 257 9.52 33.06 21.22
N ALA A 258 9.79 33.97 22.15
CA ALA A 258 10.83 35.01 22.02
C ALA A 258 10.78 35.82 20.69
N GLY A 259 9.58 36.00 20.10
CA GLY A 259 9.38 36.70 18.83
C GLY A 259 9.66 35.86 17.57
N LYS A 260 10.05 34.58 17.72
CA LYS A 260 10.12 33.60 16.63
C LYS A 260 8.91 32.67 16.69
N LYS A 261 8.46 32.24 15.51
CA LYS A 261 7.35 31.28 15.40
C LYS A 261 7.88 29.86 15.27
N ILE A 262 7.17 28.91 15.86
CA ILE A 262 7.46 27.48 15.74
C ILE A 262 6.15 26.77 15.40
N THR A 263 6.16 25.95 14.35
CA THR A 263 5.01 25.16 13.94
C THR A 263 5.17 23.73 14.44
N PHE A 264 4.21 23.24 15.21
CA PHE A 264 4.22 21.88 15.74
C PHE A 264 3.25 20.99 14.97
N LEU A 265 3.70 19.78 14.66
CA LEU A 265 2.88 18.67 14.19
C LEU A 265 2.72 17.64 15.31
N ASP A 266 1.49 17.43 15.76
CA ASP A 266 1.15 16.37 16.72
C ASP A 266 0.88 15.07 15.97
N THR A 267 1.66 14.02 16.24
CA THR A 267 1.45 12.71 15.62
C THR A 267 0.96 11.67 16.64
N PRO A 268 -0.01 10.81 16.28
CA PRO A 268 -0.47 9.74 17.15
C PRO A 268 0.65 8.76 17.55
N GLY A 269 0.62 8.31 18.81
CA GLY A 269 1.63 7.40 19.36
C GLY A 269 1.41 5.92 19.07
N HIS A 270 0.20 5.51 18.72
CA HIS A 270 -0.15 4.09 18.63
C HIS A 270 0.42 3.46 17.34
N ALA A 271 0.88 2.21 17.45
CA ALA A 271 1.33 1.36 16.34
C ALA A 271 0.39 1.24 15.11
N ALA A 272 -0.90 1.53 15.25
CA ALA A 272 -1.84 1.59 14.13
C ALA A 272 -1.57 2.76 13.17
N PHE A 273 -0.92 3.82 13.66
CA PHE A 273 -0.68 5.09 12.96
C PHE A 273 0.77 5.24 12.47
N THR A 274 1.42 4.14 12.11
CA THR A 274 2.79 4.16 11.53
C THR A 274 2.89 5.07 10.30
N THR A 275 1.91 5.02 9.39
CA THR A 275 1.88 5.85 8.18
C THR A 275 1.80 7.34 8.50
N MET A 276 1.04 7.71 9.53
CA MET A 276 0.95 9.09 10.00
C MET A 276 2.27 9.60 10.57
N ARG A 277 3.02 8.76 11.29
CA ARG A 277 4.35 9.12 11.82
C ARG A 277 5.37 9.29 10.70
N ALA A 278 5.41 8.38 9.74
CA ALA A 278 6.28 8.51 8.56
C ALA A 278 6.00 9.81 7.79
N ARG A 279 4.72 10.14 7.59
CA ARG A 279 4.27 11.40 6.97
C ARG A 279 4.72 12.62 7.78
N GLY A 280 4.55 12.57 9.09
CA GLY A 280 5.01 13.62 9.99
C GLY A 280 6.51 13.88 9.82
N ALA A 281 7.35 12.84 9.90
CA ALA A 281 8.79 12.96 9.74
C ALA A 281 9.20 13.61 8.41
N GLN A 282 8.59 13.19 7.29
CA GLN A 282 8.94 13.70 5.96
C GLN A 282 8.64 15.19 5.74
N VAL A 283 7.74 15.76 6.53
CA VAL A 283 7.26 17.14 6.35
C VAL A 283 7.98 18.12 7.28
N THR A 284 8.66 17.61 8.32
CA THR A 284 9.27 18.41 9.38
C THR A 284 10.75 18.64 9.21
N ASP A 285 11.19 19.78 9.74
CA ASP A 285 12.60 20.17 9.78
C ASP A 285 13.31 19.60 11.01
N ILE A 286 12.58 19.36 12.11
CA ILE A 286 13.12 18.86 13.38
C ILE A 286 12.13 17.84 13.97
N THR A 287 12.64 16.74 14.52
CA THR A 287 11.84 15.75 15.27
C THR A 287 12.15 15.81 16.75
N ILE A 288 11.13 15.86 17.59
CA ILE A 288 11.25 15.69 19.05
C ILE A 288 10.85 14.26 19.40
N LEU A 289 11.78 13.51 19.98
CA LEU A 289 11.54 12.18 20.51
C LEU A 289 11.26 12.26 22.02
N VAL A 290 10.00 12.05 22.41
CA VAL A 290 9.59 12.05 23.82
C VAL A 290 9.75 10.65 24.41
N VAL A 291 10.62 10.54 25.41
CA VAL A 291 10.89 9.30 26.13
C VAL A 291 10.65 9.51 27.61
N ALA A 292 9.85 8.64 28.23
CA ALA A 292 9.57 8.73 29.65
C ALA A 292 10.74 8.19 30.48
N ALA A 293 11.19 8.94 31.49
CA ALA A 293 12.33 8.60 32.33
C ALA A 293 12.09 7.38 33.24
N ASP A 294 10.84 7.00 33.49
CA ASP A 294 10.44 5.82 34.26
C ASP A 294 10.33 4.56 33.40
N ASP A 295 9.89 4.70 32.15
CA ASP A 295 9.64 3.57 31.23
C ASP A 295 10.87 3.19 30.38
N GLY A 296 11.60 4.19 29.85
CA GLY A 296 12.74 3.97 28.96
C GLY A 296 12.35 3.79 27.48
N VAL A 297 13.24 3.16 26.70
CA VAL A 297 13.06 2.95 25.26
C VAL A 297 12.12 1.78 25.00
N MET A 298 10.97 2.08 24.39
CA MET A 298 9.93 1.10 24.02
C MET A 298 9.92 0.83 22.50
N PRO A 299 9.29 -0.27 22.02
CA PRO A 299 9.26 -0.62 20.59
C PRO A 299 8.76 0.50 19.66
N GLN A 300 7.75 1.27 20.06
CA GLN A 300 7.25 2.41 19.27
C GLN A 300 8.23 3.60 19.25
N THR A 301 9.10 3.70 20.27
CA THR A 301 10.19 4.68 20.30
C THR A 301 11.24 4.32 19.25
N ILE A 302 11.61 3.04 19.16
CA ILE A 302 12.53 2.53 18.14
C ILE A 302 11.97 2.80 16.74
N GLU A 303 10.69 2.55 16.54
CA GLU A 303 10.01 2.85 15.28
C GLU A 303 10.05 4.35 14.94
N ALA A 304 9.79 5.23 15.91
CA ALA A 304 9.90 6.67 15.72
C ALA A 304 11.32 7.12 15.34
N ILE A 305 12.35 6.52 15.98
CA ILE A 305 13.75 6.78 15.65
C ILE A 305 14.04 6.39 14.20
N ASN A 306 13.52 5.24 13.74
CA ASN A 306 13.72 4.79 12.36
C ASN A 306 13.07 5.75 11.36
N HIS A 307 11.84 6.21 11.61
CA HIS A 307 11.17 7.19 10.73
C HIS A 307 11.95 8.51 10.64
N ALA A 308 12.45 9.02 11.77
CA ALA A 308 13.25 10.24 11.80
C ALA A 308 14.56 10.10 11.03
N LYS A 309 15.23 8.94 11.17
CA LYS A 309 16.47 8.62 10.44
C LYS A 309 16.24 8.41 8.95
N GLU A 310 15.19 7.70 8.56
CA GLU A 310 14.83 7.50 7.14
C GLU A 310 14.51 8.83 6.45
N ALA A 311 13.94 9.79 7.19
CA ALA A 311 13.67 11.14 6.70
C ALA A 311 14.89 12.08 6.76
N ASN A 312 16.03 11.65 7.32
CA ASN A 312 17.22 12.49 7.57
C ASN A 312 16.94 13.77 8.36
N VAL A 313 16.04 13.69 9.35
CA VAL A 313 15.64 14.85 10.16
C VAL A 313 16.40 14.89 11.48
N PRO A 314 17.01 16.03 11.86
CA PRO A 314 17.63 16.22 13.18
C PRO A 314 16.66 15.87 14.31
N THR A 315 17.13 15.08 15.28
CA THR A 315 16.31 14.60 16.39
C THR A 315 16.76 15.22 17.71
N ILE A 316 15.82 15.83 18.44
CA ILE A 316 16.00 16.29 19.82
C ILE A 316 15.28 15.31 20.74
N VAL A 317 15.97 14.82 21.78
CA VAL A 317 15.37 13.89 22.75
C VAL A 317 14.84 14.65 23.95
N ALA A 318 13.53 14.57 24.19
CA ALA A 318 12.87 15.10 25.37
C ALA A 318 12.65 13.97 26.39
N VAL A 319 13.46 13.96 27.45
CA VAL A 319 13.34 13.01 28.56
C VAL A 319 12.28 13.54 29.53
N ASN A 320 11.07 12.98 29.46
CA ASN A 320 9.89 13.43 30.18
C ASN A 320 9.70 12.69 31.52
N LYS A 321 8.80 13.20 32.38
CA LYS A 321 8.42 12.65 33.70
C LYS A 321 9.55 12.66 34.75
N ILE A 322 10.44 13.66 34.71
CA ILE A 322 11.50 13.84 35.73
C ILE A 322 10.95 14.16 37.12
N ASP A 323 9.68 14.54 37.22
CA ASP A 323 8.96 14.76 38.48
C ASP A 323 8.71 13.47 39.27
N LYS A 324 8.79 12.30 38.63
CA LYS A 324 8.57 11.03 39.31
C LYS A 324 9.81 10.59 40.10
N PRO A 325 9.63 10.03 41.32
CA PRO A 325 10.75 9.52 42.11
C PRO A 325 11.43 8.30 41.48
N THR A 326 10.76 7.62 40.54
CA THR A 326 11.30 6.49 39.77
C THR A 326 12.01 6.91 38.48
N ALA A 327 12.10 8.21 38.19
CA ALA A 327 12.74 8.71 36.98
C ALA A 327 14.24 8.42 36.97
N ASN A 328 14.74 7.91 35.85
CA ASN A 328 16.17 7.69 35.63
C ASN A 328 16.58 8.17 34.22
N PRO A 329 16.93 9.46 34.07
CA PRO A 329 17.38 10.03 32.79
C PRO A 329 18.64 9.37 32.23
N ASP A 330 19.59 9.02 33.09
CA ASP A 330 20.87 8.41 32.69
C ASP A 330 20.65 7.07 31.98
N ARG A 331 19.68 6.28 32.47
CA ARG A 331 19.28 5.02 31.82
C ARG A 331 18.76 5.25 30.41
N VAL A 332 17.92 6.27 30.20
CA VAL A 332 17.36 6.60 28.88
C VAL A 332 18.46 7.01 27.91
N MET A 333 19.42 7.82 28.35
CA MET A 333 20.58 8.23 27.55
C MET A 333 21.42 7.02 27.11
N GLN A 334 21.65 6.07 28.03
CA GLN A 334 22.39 4.85 27.73
C GLN A 334 21.65 3.97 26.70
N GLU A 335 20.35 3.76 26.87
CA GLU A 335 19.53 2.95 25.95
C GLU A 335 19.47 3.57 24.55
N LEU A 336 19.34 4.90 24.43
CA LEU A 336 19.27 5.59 23.14
C LEU A 336 20.60 5.61 22.37
N THR A 337 21.72 5.49 23.08
CA THR A 337 23.05 5.36 22.47
C THR A 337 23.16 4.09 21.62
N GLU A 338 22.51 2.99 22.01
CA GLU A 338 22.47 1.74 21.23
C GLU A 338 21.77 1.93 19.87
N TYR A 339 20.86 2.89 19.81
CA TYR A 339 20.16 3.28 18.60
C TYR A 339 20.84 4.44 17.88
N GLY A 340 22.09 4.79 18.22
CA GLY A 340 22.88 5.81 17.53
C GLY A 340 22.44 7.24 17.79
N LEU A 341 21.67 7.50 18.85
CA LEU A 341 21.39 8.84 19.36
C LEU A 341 22.31 9.11 20.55
N ILE A 342 23.43 9.79 20.29
CA ILE A 342 24.50 10.00 21.28
C ILE A 342 24.37 11.40 21.88
N PRO A 343 24.29 11.54 23.22
CA PRO A 343 24.22 12.86 23.86
C PRO A 343 25.44 13.76 23.59
N GLU A 344 25.22 15.07 23.50
CA GLU A 344 26.29 16.08 23.37
C GLU A 344 27.33 15.99 24.49
N ASP A 345 26.89 15.72 25.73
CA ASP A 345 27.77 15.54 26.90
C ASP A 345 28.80 14.42 26.71
N TRP A 346 28.50 13.44 25.84
CA TRP A 346 29.37 12.30 25.53
C TRP A 346 30.10 12.47 24.19
N GLY A 347 30.03 13.67 23.59
CA GLY A 347 30.64 14.00 22.30
C GLY A 347 29.79 13.59 21.09
N GLY A 348 28.49 13.37 21.27
CA GLY A 348 27.54 13.16 20.20
C GLY A 348 26.96 14.45 19.62
N ASP A 349 25.96 14.30 18.76
CA ASP A 349 25.25 15.37 18.04
C ASP A 349 23.77 15.51 18.47
N THR A 350 23.28 14.61 19.31
CA THR A 350 21.87 14.58 19.73
C THR A 350 21.70 15.40 21.01
N ILE A 351 20.80 16.39 20.96
CA ILE A 351 20.46 17.22 22.12
C ILE A 351 19.48 16.46 23.02
N PHE A 352 19.80 16.39 24.31
CA PHE A 352 18.93 15.80 25.33
C PHE A 352 18.42 16.88 26.28
N VAL A 353 17.10 17.04 26.34
CA VAL A 353 16.44 17.99 27.25
C VAL A 353 15.65 17.20 28.29
N GLN A 354 15.96 17.43 29.56
CA GLN A 354 15.24 16.83 30.68
C GLN A 354 14.08 17.74 31.07
N LEU A 355 12.85 17.22 31.04
CA LEU A 355 11.66 18.04 31.30
C LEU A 355 10.56 17.27 32.04
N SER A 356 9.62 18.02 32.60
CA SER A 356 8.37 17.48 33.12
C SER A 356 7.20 18.21 32.46
N ALA A 357 6.54 17.52 31.52
CA ALA A 357 5.38 18.06 30.82
C ALA A 357 4.22 18.43 31.76
N LEU A 358 4.14 17.83 32.96
CA LEU A 358 3.07 18.10 33.92
C LEU A 358 3.33 19.36 34.76
N SER A 359 4.56 19.55 35.23
CA SER A 359 4.95 20.72 36.04
C SER A 359 5.28 21.95 35.18
N GLY A 360 5.71 21.73 33.93
CA GLY A 360 6.21 22.76 33.04
C GLY A 360 7.74 22.93 33.08
N ASP A 361 8.43 22.23 33.99
CA ASP A 361 9.88 22.34 34.15
C ASP A 361 10.59 21.84 32.88
N GLY A 362 11.55 22.63 32.37
CA GLY A 362 12.38 22.30 31.20
C GLY A 362 11.72 22.51 29.83
N ILE A 363 10.47 23.01 29.76
CA ILE A 363 9.82 23.31 28.48
C ILE A 363 10.45 24.53 27.79
N ASP A 364 10.81 25.56 28.55
CA ASP A 364 11.47 26.76 28.00
C ASP A 364 12.83 26.39 27.38
N ASP A 365 13.61 25.54 28.07
CA ASP A 365 14.88 25.02 27.58
C ASP A 365 14.69 24.23 26.26
N LEU A 366 13.63 23.39 26.18
CA LEU A 366 13.31 22.68 24.94
C LEU A 366 13.03 23.64 23.79
N LEU A 367 12.26 24.70 24.03
CA LEU A 367 11.93 25.69 22.99
C LEU A 367 13.15 26.49 22.54
N GLU A 368 14.07 26.81 23.44
CA GLU A 368 15.34 27.45 23.12
C GLU A 368 16.22 26.54 22.25
N MET A 369 16.35 25.26 22.61
CA MET A 369 17.11 24.28 21.83
C MET A 369 16.53 24.07 20.43
N ILE A 370 15.20 24.04 20.28
CA ILE A 370 14.55 24.00 18.96
C ILE A 370 14.95 25.22 18.12
N GLY A 371 14.95 26.41 18.72
CA GLY A 371 15.37 27.64 18.06
C GLY A 371 16.83 27.58 17.60
N LEU A 372 17.72 27.05 18.44
CA LEU A 372 19.14 26.89 18.12
C LEU A 372 19.36 25.91 16.96
N VAL A 373 18.70 24.75 16.97
CA VAL A 373 18.78 23.79 15.86
C VAL A 373 18.23 24.40 14.57
N ALA A 374 17.14 25.15 14.63
CA ALA A 374 16.58 25.84 13.47
C ALA A 374 17.54 26.87 12.86
N GLU A 375 18.28 27.61 13.70
CA GLU A 375 19.32 28.55 13.25
C GLU A 375 20.50 27.84 12.59
N VAL A 376 20.95 26.71 13.16
CA VAL A 376 22.03 25.90 12.59
C VAL A 376 21.64 25.29 11.24
N GLN A 377 20.37 24.91 11.06
CA GLN A 377 19.85 24.40 9.79
C GLN A 377 19.63 25.47 8.73
N GLU A 378 19.78 26.77 9.07
CA GLU A 378 19.55 27.90 8.17
C GLU A 378 18.22 27.81 7.37
N LEU A 379 17.11 27.50 8.06
CA LEU A 379 15.82 27.28 7.41
C LEU A 379 15.35 28.52 6.65
N LYS A 380 15.27 28.41 5.32
CA LYS A 380 14.89 29.50 4.40
C LYS A 380 13.67 29.12 3.56
N ALA A 381 12.87 30.11 3.18
CA ALA A 381 11.86 30.01 2.12
C ALA A 381 11.65 31.36 1.43
N ASN A 382 11.16 31.34 0.20
CA ASN A 382 10.79 32.53 -0.55
C ASN A 382 9.25 32.70 -0.58
N PRO A 383 8.69 33.71 0.11
CA PRO A 383 7.26 33.98 0.12
C PRO A 383 6.67 34.40 -1.23
N ASP A 384 7.49 34.93 -2.15
CA ASP A 384 7.06 35.48 -3.45
C ASP A 384 7.00 34.42 -4.56
N LYS A 385 7.59 33.24 -4.34
CA LYS A 385 7.47 32.08 -5.24
C LYS A 385 6.06 31.48 -5.20
N GLN A 386 5.80 30.58 -6.15
CA GLN A 386 4.56 29.81 -6.17
C GLN A 386 4.44 29.00 -4.87
N ALA A 387 3.24 29.02 -4.28
CA ALA A 387 3.01 28.29 -3.05
C ALA A 387 3.01 26.79 -3.31
N VAL A 388 3.86 26.08 -2.56
CA VAL A 388 3.99 24.63 -2.57
C VAL A 388 3.99 24.11 -1.14
N GLY A 389 3.57 22.87 -0.97
CA GLY A 389 3.57 22.21 0.32
C GLY A 389 2.88 20.86 0.31
N THR A 390 2.52 20.39 1.48
CA THR A 390 2.01 19.01 1.68
C THR A 390 0.69 19.03 2.44
N VAL A 391 -0.19 18.10 2.09
CA VAL A 391 -1.43 17.82 2.84
C VAL A 391 -1.08 17.08 4.12
N ILE A 392 -1.42 17.67 5.27
CA ILE A 392 -1.29 17.02 6.56
C ILE A 392 -2.43 16.01 6.76
N GLU A 393 -3.66 16.47 6.56
CA GLU A 393 -4.88 15.69 6.79
C GLU A 393 -6.01 16.20 5.88
N ALA A 394 -6.98 15.35 5.55
CA ALA A 394 -8.11 15.72 4.71
C ALA A 394 -9.43 15.10 5.21
N GLU A 395 -10.52 15.86 5.07
CA GLU A 395 -11.85 15.47 5.55
C GLU A 395 -12.98 15.93 4.62
N LEU A 396 -14.16 15.32 4.81
CA LEU A 396 -15.37 15.69 4.09
C LEU A 396 -16.40 16.30 5.04
N ASP A 397 -16.47 17.62 5.08
CA ASP A 397 -17.46 18.36 5.87
C ASP A 397 -18.79 18.48 5.11
N LYS A 398 -19.91 18.17 5.77
CA LYS A 398 -21.26 18.21 5.17
C LYS A 398 -21.68 19.61 4.69
N SER A 399 -21.22 20.64 5.38
CA SER A 399 -21.59 22.04 5.16
C SER A 399 -20.59 22.80 4.29
N ARG A 400 -19.31 22.46 4.39
CA ARG A 400 -18.20 23.16 3.69
C ARG A 400 -17.72 22.41 2.44
N GLY A 401 -18.07 21.13 2.31
CA GLY A 401 -17.55 20.24 1.28
C GLY A 401 -16.17 19.69 1.65
N PRO A 402 -15.40 19.19 0.66
CA PRO A 402 -14.04 18.70 0.89
C PRO A 402 -13.15 19.78 1.50
N ALA A 403 -12.51 19.44 2.60
CA ALA A 403 -11.57 20.27 3.32
C ALA A 403 -10.23 19.54 3.46
N ALA A 404 -9.14 20.31 3.46
CA ALA A 404 -7.80 19.76 3.64
C ALA A 404 -6.98 20.70 4.52
N SER A 405 -6.28 20.13 5.50
CA SER A 405 -5.25 20.79 6.29
C SER A 405 -3.93 20.70 5.54
N LEU A 406 -3.37 21.86 5.21
CA LEU A 406 -2.15 22.00 4.42
C LEU A 406 -1.04 22.62 5.26
N LEU A 407 0.20 22.20 5.02
CA LEU A 407 1.38 22.92 5.46
C LEU A 407 2.05 23.58 4.27
N VAL A 408 2.12 24.91 4.28
CA VAL A 408 2.85 25.67 3.25
C VAL A 408 4.34 25.55 3.52
N GLN A 409 5.12 25.03 2.56
CA GLN A 409 6.58 24.90 2.68
C GLN A 409 7.30 26.09 2.05
N ASN A 410 6.85 26.54 0.87
CA ASN A 410 7.42 27.67 0.18
C ASN A 410 6.31 28.49 -0.49
N GLY A 411 6.56 29.77 -0.80
CA GLY A 411 5.58 30.71 -1.35
C GLY A 411 4.47 31.14 -0.37
N THR A 412 3.53 31.94 -0.87
CA THR A 412 2.39 32.45 -0.09
C THR A 412 1.07 32.00 -0.71
N LEU A 413 0.23 31.36 0.12
CA LEU A 413 -1.09 30.90 -0.25
C LEU A 413 -2.14 31.99 -0.05
N ASN A 414 -3.01 32.24 -1.02
CA ASN A 414 -4.07 33.25 -0.92
C ASN A 414 -5.47 32.68 -1.20
N VAL A 415 -6.49 33.33 -0.62
CA VAL A 415 -7.88 33.00 -0.93
C VAL A 415 -8.17 33.35 -2.39
N GLY A 416 -8.68 32.38 -3.14
CA GLY A 416 -9.01 32.52 -4.56
C GLY A 416 -7.97 31.93 -5.51
N ASP A 417 -6.85 31.43 -4.99
CA ASP A 417 -5.83 30.74 -5.77
C ASP A 417 -6.33 29.40 -6.32
N SER A 418 -5.80 29.00 -7.47
CA SER A 418 -6.09 27.70 -8.09
C SER A 418 -5.06 26.68 -7.62
N ILE A 419 -5.54 25.59 -7.04
CA ILE A 419 -4.70 24.57 -6.40
C ILE A 419 -4.83 23.23 -7.12
N VAL A 420 -3.70 22.57 -7.31
CA VAL A 420 -3.62 21.15 -7.66
C VAL A 420 -3.01 20.42 -6.47
N VAL A 421 -3.71 19.41 -5.96
CA VAL A 421 -3.30 18.60 -4.81
C VAL A 421 -3.37 17.14 -5.22
N GLY A 422 -2.25 16.43 -5.26
CA GLY A 422 -2.23 15.01 -5.65
C GLY A 422 -2.97 14.75 -6.95
N ASN A 423 -4.12 14.08 -6.87
CA ASN A 423 -4.99 13.73 -8.02
C ASN A 423 -6.27 14.59 -8.12
N THR A 424 -6.38 15.64 -7.31
CA THR A 424 -7.52 16.56 -7.28
C THR A 424 -7.08 17.98 -7.59
N TYR A 425 -8.06 18.84 -7.88
CA TYR A 425 -7.85 20.26 -8.15
C TYR A 425 -9.04 21.06 -7.63
N GLY A 426 -8.85 22.36 -7.52
CA GLY A 426 -9.94 23.27 -7.22
C GLY A 426 -9.48 24.70 -7.01
N ARG A 427 -10.35 25.48 -6.36
CA ARG A 427 -10.09 26.89 -6.09
C ARG A 427 -10.38 27.18 -4.62
N ILE A 428 -9.43 27.81 -3.95
CA ILE A 428 -9.51 28.10 -2.51
C ILE A 428 -10.65 29.09 -2.25
N ARG A 429 -11.69 28.64 -1.56
CA ARG A 429 -12.86 29.46 -1.21
C ARG A 429 -12.70 30.18 0.12
N ALA A 430 -12.15 29.48 1.09
CA ALA A 430 -11.88 30.00 2.42
C ALA A 430 -10.66 29.28 3.01
N MET A 431 -9.92 30.02 3.83
CA MET A 431 -8.79 29.54 4.62
C MET A 431 -9.04 29.85 6.09
N VAL A 432 -8.70 28.89 6.95
CA VAL A 432 -8.83 28.98 8.41
C VAL A 432 -7.49 28.58 9.03
N ASN A 433 -7.02 29.31 10.03
CA ASN A 433 -5.81 28.93 10.77
C ASN A 433 -6.12 27.89 11.86
N ASP A 434 -5.08 27.42 12.54
CA ASP A 434 -5.13 26.49 13.67
C ASP A 434 -6.01 26.96 14.85
N LEU A 435 -6.21 28.28 14.99
CA LEU A 435 -7.09 28.88 16.00
C LEU A 435 -8.57 28.98 15.56
N GLY A 436 -8.93 28.47 14.39
CA GLY A 436 -10.29 28.55 13.85
C GLY A 436 -10.67 29.93 13.28
N GLN A 437 -9.70 30.83 13.13
CA GLN A 437 -9.91 32.17 12.59
C GLN A 437 -9.71 32.18 11.07
N ARG A 438 -10.58 32.92 10.37
CA ARG A 438 -10.47 33.06 8.92
C ARG A 438 -9.29 33.95 8.55
N ILE A 439 -8.40 33.45 7.70
CA ILE A 439 -7.24 34.18 7.19
C ILE A 439 -7.34 34.37 5.67
N LYS A 440 -6.66 35.38 5.14
CA LYS A 440 -6.63 35.68 3.70
C LYS A 440 -5.37 35.19 3.00
N THR A 441 -4.27 35.13 3.75
CA THR A 441 -2.93 34.85 3.29
C THR A 441 -2.26 33.92 4.30
N ALA A 442 -1.57 32.88 3.83
CA ALA A 442 -0.74 31.99 4.66
C ALA A 442 0.66 31.90 4.06
N GLY A 443 1.67 32.27 4.84
CA GLY A 443 3.07 32.23 4.41
C GLY A 443 3.73 30.87 4.67
N PRO A 444 5.04 30.75 4.38
CA PRO A 444 5.81 29.54 4.65
C PRO A 444 5.72 29.08 6.11
N SER A 445 5.80 27.77 6.32
CA SER A 445 5.67 27.06 7.59
C SER A 445 4.34 27.26 8.32
N THR A 446 3.33 27.87 7.70
CA THR A 446 2.03 28.13 8.35
C THR A 446 1.04 27.01 8.05
N PRO A 447 0.46 26.34 9.06
CA PRO A 447 -0.61 25.38 8.85
C PRO A 447 -1.93 26.10 8.53
N VAL A 448 -2.65 25.61 7.53
CA VAL A 448 -3.89 26.23 7.07
C VAL A 448 -4.89 25.19 6.59
N GLU A 449 -6.13 25.31 7.06
CA GLU A 449 -7.24 24.52 6.59
C GLU A 449 -7.93 25.22 5.41
N ILE A 450 -7.99 24.56 4.27
CA ILE A 450 -8.59 25.09 3.05
C ILE A 450 -9.89 24.38 2.70
N THR A 451 -10.74 25.08 1.94
CA THR A 451 -11.97 24.52 1.35
C THR A 451 -12.10 24.94 -0.11
N GLY A 452 -12.84 24.17 -0.90
CA GLY A 452 -13.10 24.49 -2.31
C GLY A 452 -12.35 23.63 -3.34
N ILE A 453 -11.73 22.54 -2.88
CA ILE A 453 -11.25 21.45 -3.73
C ILE A 453 -12.42 20.55 -4.15
N ASN A 454 -12.30 19.91 -5.31
CA ASN A 454 -13.39 19.14 -5.91
C ASN A 454 -13.64 17.80 -5.22
N ASP A 455 -12.58 17.20 -4.68
CA ASP A 455 -12.59 15.89 -4.03
C ASP A 455 -11.58 15.89 -2.88
N VAL A 456 -11.72 14.95 -1.95
CA VAL A 456 -10.85 14.81 -0.77
C VAL A 456 -9.48 14.26 -1.25
N PRO A 457 -8.37 15.02 -1.08
CA PRO A 457 -7.04 14.56 -1.45
C PRO A 457 -6.55 13.46 -0.49
N LEU A 458 -5.50 12.74 -0.88
CA LEU A 458 -4.85 11.82 0.03
C LEU A 458 -3.96 12.61 0.99
N ALA A 459 -3.88 12.15 2.23
CA ALA A 459 -3.01 12.78 3.19
C ALA A 459 -1.55 12.43 2.87
N GLY A 460 -0.67 13.43 2.88
CA GLY A 460 0.70 13.36 2.35
C GLY A 460 0.83 13.76 0.88
N ASP A 461 -0.27 14.03 0.17
CA ASP A 461 -0.19 14.56 -1.19
C ASP A 461 0.50 15.92 -1.21
N ARG A 462 1.34 16.12 -2.22
CA ARG A 462 1.94 17.44 -2.52
C ARG A 462 0.93 18.32 -3.24
N PHE A 463 0.98 19.62 -2.96
CA PHE A 463 0.21 20.63 -3.67
C PHE A 463 1.08 21.72 -4.28
N VAL A 464 0.58 22.28 -5.38
CA VAL A 464 1.16 23.45 -6.06
C VAL A 464 0.05 24.41 -6.45
N ILE A 465 0.34 25.71 -6.30
CA ILE A 465 -0.55 26.79 -6.69
C ILE A 465 -0.22 27.33 -8.07
N PHE A 466 -1.25 27.46 -8.90
CA PHE A 466 -1.17 28.04 -10.23
C PHE A 466 -1.99 29.34 -10.29
N LYS A 467 -1.49 30.29 -11.08
CA LYS A 467 -2.18 31.56 -11.34
C LYS A 467 -3.37 31.40 -12.29
N ASP A 468 -3.29 30.46 -13.23
CA ASP A 468 -4.36 30.16 -14.19
C ASP A 468 -5.15 28.92 -13.79
N GLU A 469 -6.46 29.09 -13.59
CA GLU A 469 -7.41 28.03 -13.28
C GLU A 469 -7.45 26.96 -14.38
N LYS A 470 -7.27 27.36 -15.66
CA LYS A 470 -7.27 26.41 -16.77
C LYS A 470 -6.10 25.44 -16.72
N GLN A 471 -4.92 25.95 -16.35
CA GLN A 471 -3.72 25.13 -16.22
C GLN A 471 -3.87 24.14 -15.07
N ALA A 472 -4.28 24.62 -13.89
CA ALA A 472 -4.55 23.77 -12.72
C ALA A 472 -5.56 22.66 -13.03
N ARG A 473 -6.64 23.01 -13.74
CA ARG A 473 -7.66 22.04 -14.15
C ARG A 473 -7.11 20.99 -15.13
N ARG A 474 -6.35 21.40 -16.15
CA ARG A 474 -5.75 20.47 -17.13
C ARG A 474 -4.85 19.46 -16.44
N ILE A 475 -3.96 19.93 -15.56
CA ILE A 475 -3.02 19.09 -14.82
C ILE A 475 -3.76 18.15 -13.86
N GLY A 476 -4.73 18.67 -13.11
CA GLY A 476 -5.53 17.86 -12.19
C GLY A 476 -6.37 16.79 -12.89
N GLU A 477 -6.98 17.10 -14.04
CA GLU A 477 -7.73 16.12 -14.83
C GLU A 477 -6.82 15.02 -15.41
N ALA A 478 -5.65 15.39 -15.95
CA ALA A 478 -4.68 14.44 -16.48
C ALA A 478 -4.16 13.48 -15.39
N ARG A 479 -3.78 14.00 -14.22
CA ARG A 479 -3.32 13.19 -13.08
C ARG A 479 -4.40 12.24 -12.56
N ARG A 480 -5.65 12.71 -12.50
CA ARG A 480 -6.79 11.86 -12.11
C ARG A 480 -7.06 10.73 -13.12
N GLU A 481 -6.92 11.00 -14.41
CA GLU A 481 -7.06 9.94 -15.42
C GLU A 481 -5.93 8.91 -15.31
N ALA A 482 -4.69 9.37 -15.12
CA ALA A 482 -3.53 8.50 -14.91
C ALA A 482 -3.71 7.58 -13.69
N SER A 483 -4.15 8.12 -12.55
CA SER A 483 -4.33 7.34 -11.32
C SER A 483 -5.44 6.27 -11.46
N VAL A 484 -6.54 6.59 -12.14
CA VAL A 484 -7.62 5.61 -12.42
C VAL A 484 -7.13 4.49 -13.34
N ILE A 485 -6.27 4.80 -14.31
CA ILE A 485 -5.67 3.78 -15.19
C ILE A 485 -4.73 2.87 -14.38
N GLN A 486 -3.92 3.45 -13.50
CA GLN A 486 -2.98 2.71 -12.64
C GLN A 486 -3.71 1.76 -11.69
N GLN A 487 -4.73 2.22 -10.96
CA GLN A 487 -5.55 1.36 -10.09
C GLN A 487 -6.21 0.19 -10.85
N ARG A 488 -6.63 0.43 -12.10
CA ARG A 488 -7.18 -0.63 -12.97
C ARG A 488 -6.13 -1.63 -13.47
N GLN A 489 -4.86 -1.25 -13.51
CA GLN A 489 -3.77 -2.15 -13.89
C GLN A 489 -3.32 -2.99 -12.70
N GLU A 490 -3.21 -2.40 -11.51
CA GLU A 490 -2.88 -3.11 -10.27
C GLU A 490 -3.91 -4.20 -9.96
N SER A 491 -5.20 -3.89 -10.10
CA SER A 491 -6.28 -4.88 -9.94
C SER A 491 -6.29 -6.01 -10.99
N LYS A 492 -5.59 -5.86 -12.13
CA LYS A 492 -5.45 -6.91 -13.15
C LYS A 492 -4.28 -7.87 -12.90
N ASN A 493 -3.33 -7.49 -12.06
CA ASN A 493 -2.16 -8.33 -11.75
C ASN A 493 -2.45 -9.41 -10.69
N VAL A 494 -3.72 -9.63 -10.32
CA VAL A 494 -4.12 -10.82 -9.57
C VAL A 494 -3.83 -12.05 -10.44
N SER A 495 -2.74 -12.73 -10.14
CA SER A 495 -2.27 -13.89 -10.88
C SER A 495 -3.25 -15.05 -10.71
N LEU A 496 -3.29 -15.93 -11.70
CA LEU A 496 -4.03 -17.20 -11.58
C LEU A 496 -3.51 -18.06 -10.43
N ASP A 497 -2.25 -17.87 -10.01
CA ASP A 497 -1.66 -18.55 -8.87
C ASP A 497 -2.31 -18.12 -7.54
N ASN A 498 -2.64 -16.83 -7.36
CA ASN A 498 -3.39 -16.34 -6.18
C ASN A 498 -4.82 -16.92 -6.14
N LEU A 499 -5.45 -17.09 -7.31
CA LEU A 499 -6.76 -17.75 -7.41
C LEU A 499 -6.66 -19.23 -7.03
N PHE A 500 -5.60 -19.92 -7.42
CA PHE A 500 -5.36 -21.31 -7.05
C PHE A 500 -4.99 -21.49 -5.57
N GLU A 501 -4.27 -20.54 -4.96
CA GLU A 501 -4.00 -20.50 -3.52
C GLU A 501 -5.28 -20.25 -2.71
N GLN A 502 -6.11 -19.27 -3.13
CA GLN A 502 -7.43 -19.05 -2.53
C GLN A 502 -8.34 -20.28 -2.63
N MET A 503 -8.28 -21.01 -3.75
CA MET A 503 -9.03 -22.27 -3.90
C MET A 503 -8.43 -23.45 -3.09
N LYS A 504 -7.13 -23.41 -2.78
CA LYS A 504 -6.44 -24.46 -1.99
C LYS A 504 -6.60 -24.30 -0.48
N GLN A 505 -6.81 -23.08 0.02
CA GLN A 505 -6.87 -22.77 1.45
C GLN A 505 -8.16 -23.25 2.16
N GLY A 506 -8.99 -24.09 1.53
CA GLY A 506 -10.28 -24.47 2.10
C GLY A 506 -11.28 -23.31 2.08
N GLU A 507 -12.50 -23.54 2.56
CA GLU A 507 -13.53 -22.50 2.69
C GLU A 507 -13.16 -21.53 3.83
N MET A 508 -12.12 -20.71 3.65
CA MET A 508 -11.90 -19.57 4.54
C MET A 508 -13.10 -18.65 4.40
N LYS A 509 -13.71 -18.31 5.55
CA LYS A 509 -14.86 -17.40 5.56
C LYS A 509 -14.33 -15.97 5.44
N ASP A 510 -14.90 -15.20 4.52
CA ASP A 510 -14.54 -13.79 4.36
C ASP A 510 -15.51 -12.93 5.21
N LEU A 511 -14.95 -12.14 6.13
CA LEU A 511 -15.67 -11.06 6.80
C LEU A 511 -15.51 -9.78 5.97
N ASN A 512 -16.57 -9.41 5.28
CA ASN A 512 -16.62 -8.23 4.43
C ASN A 512 -16.86 -6.96 5.26
N VAL A 513 -15.98 -5.97 5.11
CA VAL A 513 -16.01 -4.74 5.91
C VAL A 513 -15.99 -3.51 5.01
N ILE A 514 -16.85 -2.54 5.31
CA ILE A 514 -16.83 -1.19 4.74
C ILE A 514 -16.44 -0.21 5.84
N ILE A 515 -15.46 0.65 5.57
CA ILE A 515 -14.93 1.58 6.55
C ILE A 515 -15.26 3.01 6.13
N LYS A 516 -15.88 3.76 7.04
CA LYS A 516 -16.14 5.20 6.91
C LYS A 516 -15.52 5.92 8.09
N GLY A 517 -14.66 6.89 7.81
CA GLY A 517 -14.01 7.71 8.83
C GLY A 517 -14.29 9.19 8.65
N ASP A 518 -13.97 9.97 9.67
CA ASP A 518 -14.07 11.42 9.66
C ASP A 518 -12.95 12.06 8.84
N VAL A 519 -11.73 11.56 8.99
CA VAL A 519 -10.54 11.99 8.25
C VAL A 519 -9.89 10.84 7.49
N GLN A 520 -9.13 11.16 6.45
CA GLN A 520 -8.46 10.19 5.58
C GLN A 520 -7.45 9.32 6.35
N GLY A 521 -6.62 9.92 7.20
CA GLY A 521 -5.60 9.18 7.94
C GLY A 521 -6.18 8.11 8.87
N SER A 522 -7.32 8.38 9.54
CA SER A 522 -7.99 7.41 10.41
C SER A 522 -8.48 6.19 9.64
N VAL A 523 -9.00 6.40 8.43
CA VAL A 523 -9.47 5.31 7.56
C VAL A 523 -8.31 4.43 7.11
N GLU A 524 -7.19 5.04 6.72
CA GLU A 524 -5.96 4.32 6.34
C GLU A 524 -5.40 3.50 7.50
N ALA A 525 -5.30 4.10 8.69
CA ALA A 525 -4.79 3.45 9.88
C ALA A 525 -5.68 2.28 10.33
N LEU A 526 -7.00 2.46 10.30
CA LEU A 526 -7.95 1.41 10.64
C LEU A 526 -7.88 0.27 9.61
N ALA A 527 -7.85 0.58 8.32
CA ALA A 527 -7.72 -0.42 7.27
C ALA A 527 -6.44 -1.25 7.42
N ALA A 528 -5.30 -0.59 7.63
CA ALA A 528 -4.01 -1.26 7.85
C ALA A 528 -4.00 -2.11 9.13
N SER A 529 -4.70 -1.67 10.18
CA SER A 529 -4.78 -2.42 11.45
C SER A 529 -5.67 -3.65 11.32
N LEU A 530 -6.81 -3.54 10.63
CA LEU A 530 -7.70 -4.67 10.40
C LEU A 530 -7.06 -5.75 9.51
N MET A 531 -6.22 -5.35 8.53
CA MET A 531 -5.47 -6.29 7.71
C MET A 531 -4.36 -7.06 8.47
N LYS A 532 -3.92 -6.56 9.63
CA LYS A 532 -2.94 -7.23 10.49
C LYS A 532 -3.57 -8.26 11.43
N ILE A 533 -4.90 -8.26 11.57
CA ILE A 533 -5.61 -9.24 12.39
C ILE A 533 -5.51 -10.58 11.67
N ASP A 534 -4.87 -11.54 12.33
CA ASP A 534 -4.73 -12.91 11.82
C ASP A 534 -5.53 -13.84 12.73
N VAL A 535 -6.64 -14.37 12.20
CA VAL A 535 -7.46 -15.38 12.86
C VAL A 535 -7.56 -16.56 11.91
N GLU A 536 -7.06 -17.71 12.34
CA GLU A 536 -7.06 -18.93 11.52
C GLU A 536 -8.48 -19.29 11.06
N GLY A 537 -8.70 -19.35 9.75
CA GLY A 537 -9.97 -19.77 9.14
C GLY A 537 -10.93 -18.63 8.74
N VAL A 538 -10.63 -17.36 9.09
CA VAL A 538 -11.43 -16.20 8.68
C VAL A 538 -10.52 -15.09 8.16
N ASN A 539 -10.87 -14.50 7.02
CA ASN A 539 -10.13 -13.39 6.44
C ASN A 539 -10.95 -12.09 6.47
N VAL A 540 -10.32 -10.96 6.80
CA VAL A 540 -10.97 -9.65 6.74
C VAL A 540 -10.79 -9.06 5.35
N ARG A 541 -11.90 -8.86 4.63
CA ARG A 541 -11.90 -8.23 3.30
C ARG A 541 -12.48 -6.82 3.36
N ILE A 542 -11.62 -5.83 3.16
CA ILE A 542 -12.04 -4.43 3.06
C ILE A 542 -12.56 -4.16 1.65
N ILE A 543 -13.86 -3.90 1.52
CA ILE A 543 -14.53 -3.69 0.23
C ILE A 543 -14.42 -2.24 -0.23
N HIS A 544 -14.64 -1.32 0.71
CA HIS A 544 -14.66 0.09 0.41
C HIS A 544 -14.23 0.91 1.64
N THR A 545 -13.37 1.88 1.39
CA THR A 545 -12.90 2.88 2.35
C THR A 545 -13.25 4.25 1.80
N ALA A 546 -13.84 5.09 2.63
CA ALA A 546 -14.10 6.48 2.25
C ALA A 546 -14.22 7.38 3.48
N VAL A 547 -14.09 8.67 3.23
CA VAL A 547 -14.18 9.72 4.26
C VAL A 547 -15.57 10.37 4.22
N GLY A 548 -16.08 10.72 5.39
CA GLY A 548 -17.37 11.36 5.58
C GLY A 548 -18.45 10.45 6.16
N ALA A 549 -19.64 11.02 6.32
CA ALA A 549 -20.79 10.32 6.90
C ALA A 549 -21.24 9.11 6.07
N ILE A 550 -21.79 8.11 6.77
CA ILE A 550 -22.33 6.90 6.14
C ILE A 550 -23.61 7.28 5.37
N ASN A 551 -23.64 6.95 4.09
CA ASN A 551 -24.74 7.27 3.17
C ASN A 551 -25.54 6.00 2.78
N GLU A 552 -26.63 6.18 2.04
CA GLU A 552 -27.49 5.07 1.60
C GLU A 552 -26.79 4.12 0.61
N SER A 553 -25.89 4.65 -0.23
CA SER A 553 -25.10 3.84 -1.17
C SER A 553 -24.17 2.87 -0.44
N ASP A 554 -23.58 3.29 0.68
CA ASP A 554 -22.74 2.43 1.53
C ASP A 554 -23.55 1.25 2.10
N VAL A 555 -24.79 1.49 2.52
CA VAL A 555 -25.71 0.44 3.00
C VAL A 555 -26.08 -0.52 1.88
N THR A 556 -26.38 -0.01 0.68
CA THR A 556 -26.67 -0.89 -0.47
C THR A 556 -25.47 -1.75 -0.86
N LEU A 557 -24.25 -1.20 -0.76
CA LEU A 557 -23.01 -1.94 -1.04
C LEU A 557 -22.76 -3.01 0.03
N ALA A 558 -22.97 -2.68 1.30
CA ALA A 558 -22.86 -3.62 2.41
C ALA A 558 -23.84 -4.80 2.24
N ASN A 559 -25.11 -4.52 1.92
CA ASN A 559 -26.11 -5.55 1.68
C ASN A 559 -25.73 -6.45 0.49
N ALA A 560 -25.31 -5.86 -0.62
CA ALA A 560 -24.92 -6.62 -1.82
C ALA A 560 -23.70 -7.52 -1.60
N SER A 561 -22.85 -7.19 -0.64
CA SER A 561 -21.63 -7.93 -0.32
C SER A 561 -21.71 -8.73 0.99
N ASN A 562 -22.87 -8.74 1.67
CA ASN A 562 -23.03 -9.33 3.00
C ASN A 562 -21.94 -8.85 3.98
N GLY A 563 -21.70 -7.53 4.00
CA GLY A 563 -20.67 -6.90 4.81
C GLY A 563 -21.23 -6.03 5.93
N ILE A 564 -20.37 -5.73 6.89
CA ILE A 564 -20.64 -4.82 8.00
C ILE A 564 -20.06 -3.44 7.72
N ILE A 565 -20.71 -2.39 8.24
CA ILE A 565 -20.23 -1.02 8.11
C ILE A 565 -19.63 -0.56 9.44
N ILE A 566 -18.38 -0.12 9.39
CA ILE A 566 -17.68 0.48 10.52
C ILE A 566 -17.60 1.99 10.29
N GLY A 567 -18.26 2.76 11.16
CA GLY A 567 -18.15 4.21 11.23
C GLY A 567 -17.17 4.64 12.32
N PHE A 568 -16.06 5.26 11.94
CA PHE A 568 -15.07 5.80 12.85
C PHE A 568 -15.23 7.32 12.99
N ASN A 569 -15.63 7.77 14.17
CA ASN A 569 -15.97 9.16 14.50
C ASN A 569 -17.03 9.84 13.58
N VAL A 570 -17.72 9.05 12.76
CA VAL A 570 -18.79 9.51 11.87
C VAL A 570 -20.16 9.03 12.31
N ARG A 571 -21.20 9.73 11.83
CA ARG A 571 -22.59 9.34 12.05
C ARG A 571 -23.28 9.05 10.72
N PRO A 572 -24.21 8.08 10.69
CA PRO A 572 -25.01 7.81 9.50
C PRO A 572 -26.00 8.93 9.24
N ASP A 573 -26.29 9.16 7.96
CA ASP A 573 -27.37 10.04 7.55
C ASP A 573 -28.74 9.45 7.83
N ALA A 574 -29.78 10.30 7.90
CA ALA A 574 -31.15 9.87 8.14
C ALA A 574 -31.69 8.91 7.06
N GLY A 575 -31.14 8.96 5.84
CA GLY A 575 -31.40 7.98 4.78
C GLY A 575 -30.74 6.64 5.07
N ALA A 576 -29.42 6.66 5.34
CA ALA A 576 -28.63 5.47 5.66
C ALA A 576 -29.19 4.69 6.85
N LYS A 577 -29.59 5.37 7.92
CA LYS A 577 -30.17 4.71 9.10
C LYS A 577 -31.44 3.93 8.78
N ARG A 578 -32.36 4.51 8.01
CA ARG A 578 -33.60 3.85 7.59
C ARG A 578 -33.34 2.69 6.63
N ALA A 579 -32.38 2.85 5.72
CA ALA A 579 -31.99 1.79 4.80
C ALA A 579 -31.35 0.61 5.54
N ALA A 580 -30.49 0.87 6.51
CA ALA A 580 -29.84 -0.18 7.30
C ALA A 580 -30.84 -0.99 8.13
N GLU A 581 -31.84 -0.33 8.74
CA GLU A 581 -32.93 -0.99 9.45
C GLU A 581 -33.84 -1.82 8.50
N ALA A 582 -34.05 -1.36 7.26
CA ALA A 582 -34.88 -2.07 6.29
C ALA A 582 -34.19 -3.30 5.69
N GLU A 583 -32.90 -3.18 5.38
CA GLU A 583 -32.09 -4.24 4.76
C GLU A 583 -31.38 -5.14 5.79
N ASN A 584 -31.54 -4.86 7.10
CA ASN A 584 -30.84 -5.54 8.20
C ASN A 584 -29.31 -5.54 8.06
N VAL A 585 -28.75 -4.39 7.68
CA VAL A 585 -27.29 -4.20 7.59
C VAL A 585 -26.76 -3.70 8.94
N ASP A 586 -25.77 -4.41 9.49
CA ASP A 586 -25.11 -4.02 10.73
C ASP A 586 -24.19 -2.80 10.54
N MET A 587 -24.41 -1.77 11.36
CA MET A 587 -23.57 -0.58 11.43
C MET A 587 -22.99 -0.44 12.85
N ARG A 588 -21.66 -0.44 12.95
CA ARG A 588 -20.91 -0.27 14.20
C ARG A 588 -20.22 1.07 14.23
N LEU A 589 -20.49 1.88 15.26
CA LEU A 589 -19.96 3.24 15.38
C LEU A 589 -18.98 3.31 16.53
N HIS A 590 -17.74 3.71 16.23
CA HIS A 590 -16.65 3.75 17.19
C HIS A 590 -15.97 5.11 17.20
N ARG A 591 -15.28 5.38 18.30
CA ARG A 591 -14.42 6.58 18.47
C ARG A 591 -12.99 6.24 18.88
N VAL A 592 -12.72 4.97 19.13
CA VAL A 592 -11.42 4.47 19.62
C VAL A 592 -11.10 3.25 18.78
N ILE A 593 -9.91 3.24 18.18
CA ILE A 593 -9.50 2.23 17.20
C ILE A 593 -9.42 0.82 17.80
N TYR A 594 -9.03 0.70 19.07
CA TYR A 594 -8.95 -0.58 19.79
C TYR A 594 -10.29 -1.31 19.85
N ASN A 595 -11.36 -0.59 20.21
CA ASN A 595 -12.69 -1.19 20.32
C ASN A 595 -13.16 -1.76 18.97
N VAL A 596 -12.71 -1.17 17.85
CA VAL A 596 -13.02 -1.70 16.52
C VAL A 596 -12.28 -3.01 16.29
N ILE A 597 -10.97 -3.03 16.57
CA ILE A 597 -10.12 -4.21 16.39
C ILE A 597 -10.64 -5.39 17.22
N GLU A 598 -10.94 -5.16 18.50
CA GLU A 598 -11.46 -6.19 19.41
C GLU A 598 -12.84 -6.72 18.98
N GLU A 599 -13.74 -5.83 18.54
CA GLU A 599 -15.08 -6.24 18.09
C GLU A 599 -15.00 -7.02 16.78
N ILE A 600 -14.11 -6.65 15.85
CA ILE A 600 -13.89 -7.38 14.61
C ILE A 600 -13.25 -8.73 14.88
N GLU A 601 -12.24 -8.81 15.74
CA GLU A 601 -11.61 -10.07 16.13
C GLU A 601 -12.65 -11.01 16.79
N SER A 602 -13.52 -10.47 17.64
CA SER A 602 -14.62 -11.23 18.26
C SER A 602 -15.63 -11.71 17.21
N ALA A 603 -15.98 -10.87 16.23
CA ALA A 603 -16.86 -11.24 15.13
C ALA A 603 -16.25 -12.35 14.25
N MET A 604 -14.94 -12.29 13.99
CA MET A 604 -14.22 -13.34 13.27
C MET A 604 -14.24 -14.66 14.04
N LYS A 605 -14.00 -14.63 15.36
CA LYS A 605 -14.10 -15.82 16.21
C LYS A 605 -15.51 -16.42 16.21
N GLY A 606 -16.55 -15.59 16.23
CA GLY A 606 -17.95 -16.05 16.15
C GLY A 606 -18.36 -16.62 14.78
N LEU A 607 -17.58 -16.37 13.72
CA LEU A 607 -17.79 -16.95 12.39
C LEU A 607 -17.17 -18.34 12.24
N LEU A 608 -16.25 -18.72 13.14
CA LEU A 608 -15.61 -20.03 13.11
C LEU A 608 -16.61 -21.12 13.46
N ASP A 609 -16.50 -22.24 12.75
CA ASP A 609 -17.25 -23.44 13.12
C ASP A 609 -16.64 -24.04 14.39
N PRO A 610 -17.46 -24.54 15.32
CA PRO A 610 -16.97 -25.14 16.55
C PRO A 610 -16.15 -26.41 16.26
N GLU A 611 -15.10 -26.65 17.05
CA GLU A 611 -14.32 -27.89 16.94
C GLU A 611 -15.00 -29.00 17.74
N PHE A 612 -15.06 -30.20 17.16
CA PHE A 612 -15.60 -31.37 17.84
C PHE A 612 -14.43 -32.23 18.33
N GLU A 613 -14.34 -32.43 19.64
CA GLU A 613 -13.39 -33.37 20.24
C GLU A 613 -14.08 -34.69 20.55
N GLU A 614 -13.40 -35.79 20.28
CA GLU A 614 -13.87 -37.12 20.66
C GLU A 614 -13.71 -37.34 22.17
N GLN A 615 -14.83 -37.45 22.88
CA GLN A 615 -14.82 -37.86 24.28
C GLN A 615 -15.29 -39.31 24.41
N VAL A 616 -14.45 -40.17 24.97
CA VAL A 616 -14.84 -41.54 25.32
C VAL A 616 -15.79 -41.50 26.51
N ILE A 617 -17.01 -42.00 26.32
CA ILE A 617 -18.09 -41.96 27.32
C ILE A 617 -18.20 -43.25 28.14
N GLY A 618 -17.67 -44.36 27.63
CA GLY A 618 -17.68 -45.64 28.34
C GLY A 618 -17.16 -46.82 27.53
N GLN A 619 -16.88 -47.91 28.23
CA GLN A 619 -16.40 -49.17 27.65
C GLN A 619 -17.27 -50.34 28.11
N ALA A 620 -17.52 -51.28 27.20
CA ALA A 620 -18.26 -52.49 27.47
C ALA A 620 -17.55 -53.72 26.90
N GLU A 621 -17.42 -54.76 27.71
CA GLU A 621 -16.79 -56.02 27.32
C GLU A 621 -17.85 -57.01 26.82
N VAL A 622 -17.62 -57.60 25.65
CA VAL A 622 -18.52 -58.59 25.06
C VAL A 622 -18.32 -59.94 25.73
N ARG A 623 -19.33 -60.41 26.46
CA ARG A 623 -19.29 -61.70 27.17
C ARG A 623 -19.91 -62.84 26.37
N GLN A 624 -20.92 -62.53 25.56
CA GLN A 624 -21.62 -63.54 24.79
C GLN A 624 -22.17 -62.94 23.50
N THR A 625 -22.19 -63.70 22.41
CA THR A 625 -22.76 -63.25 21.14
C THR A 625 -24.00 -64.05 20.76
N PHE A 626 -25.05 -63.37 20.31
CA PHE A 626 -26.31 -63.98 19.88
C PHE A 626 -26.55 -63.65 18.41
N LYS A 627 -26.80 -64.67 17.58
CA LYS A 627 -27.11 -64.46 16.15
C LYS A 627 -28.61 -64.52 15.92
N VAL A 628 -29.19 -63.44 15.41
CA VAL A 628 -30.62 -63.36 15.10
C VAL A 628 -30.80 -63.03 13.62
N SER A 629 -31.51 -63.89 12.88
CA SER A 629 -31.59 -63.85 11.40
C SER A 629 -32.11 -62.55 10.78
N LYS A 630 -32.78 -61.68 11.55
CA LYS A 630 -33.33 -60.38 11.08
C LYS A 630 -32.57 -59.15 11.57
N VAL A 631 -31.72 -59.28 12.59
CA VAL A 631 -31.10 -58.15 13.32
C VAL A 631 -29.57 -58.19 13.25
N GLY A 632 -28.97 -59.37 13.00
CA GLY A 632 -27.51 -59.54 12.95
C GLY A 632 -26.94 -60.18 14.22
N THR A 633 -25.66 -59.94 14.49
CA THR A 633 -24.99 -60.38 15.71
C THR A 633 -25.25 -59.37 16.83
N ILE A 634 -25.94 -59.79 17.89
CA ILE A 634 -26.16 -59.01 19.11
C ILE A 634 -25.06 -59.37 20.12
N ALA A 635 -24.32 -58.37 20.56
CA ALA A 635 -23.28 -58.50 21.58
C ALA A 635 -23.90 -58.33 22.98
N GLY A 636 -24.01 -59.44 23.72
CA GLY A 636 -24.29 -59.43 25.14
C GLY A 636 -23.07 -58.92 25.89
N SER A 637 -23.13 -57.65 26.30
CA SER A 637 -21.98 -56.88 26.78
C SER A 637 -22.20 -56.43 28.22
N TYR A 638 -21.10 -56.33 28.97
CA TYR A 638 -21.08 -55.82 30.33
C TYR A 638 -20.34 -54.48 30.37
N VAL A 639 -20.99 -53.42 30.83
CA VAL A 639 -20.37 -52.09 30.89
C VAL A 639 -19.33 -52.08 32.00
N THR A 640 -18.05 -52.02 31.62
CA THR A 640 -16.90 -52.05 32.53
C THR A 640 -16.62 -50.67 33.11
N GLU A 641 -16.77 -49.62 32.30
CA GLU A 641 -16.46 -48.24 32.67
C GLU A 641 -17.41 -47.26 32.00
N GLY A 642 -17.75 -46.16 32.69
CA GLY A 642 -18.60 -45.10 32.16
C GLY A 642 -20.04 -45.54 31.85
N LYS A 643 -20.55 -45.07 30.71
CA LYS A 643 -21.90 -45.41 30.24
C LYS A 643 -21.93 -45.56 28.72
N ILE A 644 -22.81 -46.43 28.24
CA ILE A 644 -23.09 -46.57 26.80
C ILE A 644 -24.41 -45.86 26.50
N THR A 645 -24.41 -44.88 25.62
CA THR A 645 -25.62 -44.20 25.14
C THR A 645 -26.02 -44.75 23.76
N ARG A 646 -27.31 -44.67 23.43
CA ARG A 646 -27.83 -45.24 22.17
C ARG A 646 -27.30 -44.53 20.92
N ASN A 647 -26.95 -43.25 21.01
CA ASN A 647 -26.54 -42.43 19.86
C ASN A 647 -25.01 -42.26 19.77
N ALA A 648 -24.23 -42.99 20.58
CA ALA A 648 -22.78 -42.88 20.58
C ALA A 648 -22.16 -43.58 19.35
N GLY A 649 -21.03 -43.02 18.91
CA GLY A 649 -20.09 -43.73 18.05
C GLY A 649 -19.44 -44.86 18.85
N VAL A 650 -19.12 -45.97 18.20
CA VAL A 650 -18.52 -47.15 18.82
C VAL A 650 -17.30 -47.64 18.06
N ARG A 651 -16.25 -47.99 18.81
CA ARG A 651 -15.05 -48.68 18.33
C ARG A 651 -15.01 -50.08 18.90
N VAL A 652 -14.85 -51.08 18.04
CA VAL A 652 -14.66 -52.47 18.45
C VAL A 652 -13.17 -52.75 18.50
N ILE A 653 -12.67 -53.09 19.68
CA ILE A 653 -11.26 -53.31 19.97
C ILE A 653 -11.06 -54.79 20.34
N ARG A 654 -10.09 -55.44 19.69
CA ARG A 654 -9.68 -56.82 19.99
C ARG A 654 -8.17 -56.84 20.16
N ASP A 655 -7.68 -57.37 21.28
CA ASP A 655 -6.25 -57.43 21.62
C ASP A 655 -5.52 -56.08 21.50
N GLY A 656 -6.23 -54.97 21.77
CA GLY A 656 -5.70 -53.60 21.68
C GLY A 656 -5.70 -52.98 20.28
N ILE A 657 -6.28 -53.65 19.27
CA ILE A 657 -6.39 -53.15 17.89
C ILE A 657 -7.85 -52.78 17.59
N VAL A 658 -8.08 -51.57 17.07
CA VAL A 658 -9.40 -51.14 16.58
C VAL A 658 -9.71 -51.89 15.27
N LEU A 659 -10.72 -52.76 15.33
CA LEU A 659 -11.17 -53.56 14.18
C LEU A 659 -12.22 -52.85 13.34
N PHE A 660 -13.07 -52.05 14.00
CA PHE A 660 -14.18 -51.37 13.35
C PHE A 660 -14.54 -50.11 14.13
N GLU A 661 -14.95 -49.08 13.39
CA GLU A 661 -15.47 -47.83 13.91
C GLU A 661 -16.77 -47.52 13.16
N GLY A 662 -17.82 -47.21 13.90
CA GLY A 662 -19.13 -46.91 13.33
C GLY A 662 -20.12 -46.48 14.40
N GLU A 663 -21.42 -46.52 14.07
CA GLU A 663 -22.48 -46.11 14.98
C GLU A 663 -23.20 -47.31 15.62
N LEU A 664 -23.74 -47.09 16.82
CA LEU A 664 -24.55 -48.07 17.53
C LEU A 664 -25.97 -48.11 16.92
N ASP A 665 -26.41 -49.29 16.47
CA ASP A 665 -27.73 -49.46 15.85
C ASP A 665 -28.85 -49.62 16.90
N THR A 666 -28.67 -50.57 17.83
CA THR A 666 -29.64 -50.79 18.92
C THR A 666 -28.99 -51.09 20.25
N LEU A 667 -29.49 -50.42 21.30
CA LEU A 667 -29.11 -50.64 22.69
C LEU A 667 -30.33 -51.14 23.47
N LYS A 668 -30.26 -52.38 23.96
CA LYS A 668 -31.36 -53.01 24.70
C LYS A 668 -30.91 -53.52 26.05
N ARG A 669 -31.79 -53.42 27.03
CA ARG A 669 -31.62 -54.10 28.31
C ARG A 669 -32.78 -55.07 28.50
N PHE A 670 -32.46 -56.35 28.59
CA PHE A 670 -33.45 -57.43 28.54
C PHE A 670 -34.32 -57.37 27.28
N LYS A 671 -35.57 -56.91 27.39
CA LYS A 671 -36.53 -56.80 26.28
C LYS A 671 -36.81 -55.36 25.85
N ASP A 672 -36.36 -54.38 26.64
CA ASP A 672 -36.71 -52.98 26.47
C ASP A 672 -35.55 -52.21 25.84
N ASP A 673 -35.87 -51.24 24.97
CA ASP A 673 -34.90 -50.30 24.43
C ASP A 673 -34.41 -49.37 25.54
N ALA A 674 -33.09 -49.32 25.72
CA ALA A 674 -32.46 -48.47 26.73
C ALA A 674 -31.90 -47.20 26.07
N LYS A 675 -32.09 -46.04 26.70
CA LYS A 675 -31.49 -44.78 26.25
C LYS A 675 -30.00 -44.72 26.61
N GLU A 676 -29.67 -45.16 27.81
CA GLU A 676 -28.30 -45.30 28.31
C GLU A 676 -28.20 -46.51 29.24
N VAL A 677 -27.01 -47.10 29.32
CA VAL A 677 -26.69 -48.20 30.23
C VAL A 677 -25.44 -47.80 31.01
N ALA A 678 -25.58 -47.68 32.33
CA ALA A 678 -24.51 -47.30 33.23
C ALA A 678 -23.59 -48.48 33.58
N GLN A 679 -22.40 -48.15 34.10
CA GLN A 679 -21.42 -49.09 34.62
C GLN A 679 -22.03 -50.16 35.53
N GLY A 680 -21.58 -51.40 35.37
CA GLY A 680 -21.97 -52.53 36.21
C GLY A 680 -23.24 -53.26 35.77
N TYR A 681 -23.91 -52.79 34.71
CA TYR A 681 -25.09 -53.42 34.13
C TYR A 681 -24.78 -54.16 32.82
N GLU A 682 -25.56 -55.22 32.56
CA GLU A 682 -25.55 -55.95 31.29
C GLU A 682 -26.48 -55.32 30.27
N CYS A 683 -26.07 -55.32 29.01
CA CYS A 683 -26.85 -54.84 27.87
C CYS A 683 -26.60 -55.66 26.61
N GLY A 684 -27.56 -55.60 25.68
CA GLY A 684 -27.41 -56.08 24.31
C GLY A 684 -27.11 -54.90 23.40
N ILE A 685 -25.98 -54.98 22.70
CA ILE A 685 -25.52 -53.95 21.75
C ILE A 685 -25.51 -54.56 20.34
N THR A 686 -26.06 -53.83 19.38
CA THR A 686 -25.92 -54.14 17.96
C THR A 686 -25.24 -52.97 17.27
N ILE A 687 -24.26 -53.23 16.41
CA ILE A 687 -23.45 -52.23 15.72
C ILE A 687 -23.89 -52.15 14.26
N GLU A 688 -24.03 -50.95 13.72
CA GLU A 688 -24.45 -50.78 12.33
C GLU A 688 -23.39 -51.36 11.37
N LYS A 689 -23.83 -52.14 10.37
CA LYS A 689 -22.97 -52.70 9.29
C LYS A 689 -21.81 -53.60 9.74
N PHE A 690 -21.69 -53.95 11.02
CA PHE A 690 -20.64 -54.84 11.55
C PHE A 690 -21.21 -56.05 12.28
N ASN A 691 -20.80 -57.26 11.87
CA ASN A 691 -21.33 -58.52 12.41
C ASN A 691 -20.26 -59.47 12.98
N ASP A 692 -18.96 -59.20 12.83
CA ASP A 692 -17.85 -60.05 13.31
C ASP A 692 -17.44 -59.70 14.75
N ILE A 693 -18.42 -59.66 15.64
CA ILE A 693 -18.20 -59.47 17.08
C ILE A 693 -17.91 -60.84 17.72
N LYS A 694 -16.89 -60.92 18.57
CA LYS A 694 -16.48 -62.12 19.31
C LYS A 694 -16.49 -61.88 20.81
N GLU A 695 -16.54 -62.98 21.56
CA GLU A 695 -16.40 -62.95 23.01
C GLU A 695 -14.99 -62.48 23.38
N GLY A 696 -14.90 -61.53 24.32
CA GLY A 696 -13.65 -60.87 24.72
C GLY A 696 -13.34 -59.57 23.97
N ASP A 697 -14.16 -59.17 22.99
CA ASP A 697 -14.03 -57.85 22.35
C ASP A 697 -14.42 -56.73 23.32
N ILE A 698 -13.74 -55.58 23.22
CA ILE A 698 -14.07 -54.36 23.97
C ILE A 698 -14.76 -53.39 23.02
N ILE A 699 -15.96 -52.96 23.38
CA ILE A 699 -16.70 -51.91 22.68
C ILE A 699 -16.48 -50.61 23.45
N GLU A 700 -15.75 -49.69 22.84
CA GLU A 700 -15.54 -48.34 23.34
C GLU A 700 -16.55 -47.40 22.70
N ALA A 701 -17.36 -46.72 23.51
CA ALA A 701 -18.31 -45.73 23.06
C ALA A 701 -17.72 -44.33 23.21
N PHE A 702 -17.84 -43.51 22.18
CA PHE A 702 -17.40 -42.12 22.16
C PHE A 702 -18.51 -41.20 21.63
N GLU A 703 -18.48 -39.96 22.07
CA GLU A 703 -19.39 -38.90 21.63
C GLU A 703 -18.55 -37.71 21.17
N MET A 704 -18.99 -37.06 20.09
CA MET A 704 -18.38 -35.83 19.61
C MET A 704 -18.91 -34.69 20.48
N VAL A 705 -18.05 -34.13 21.32
CA VAL A 705 -18.41 -32.98 22.16
C VAL A 705 -17.94 -31.71 21.47
N GLU A 706 -18.84 -30.74 21.37
CA GLU A 706 -18.53 -29.40 20.88
C GLU A 706 -17.62 -28.70 21.89
N VAL A 707 -16.41 -28.35 21.47
CA VAL A 707 -15.45 -27.59 22.27
C VAL A 707 -15.33 -26.20 21.65
N GLU A 708 -15.63 -25.17 22.44
CA GLU A 708 -15.35 -23.78 22.03
C GLU A 708 -13.82 -23.60 21.94
N ARG A 709 -13.38 -23.00 20.82
CA ARG A 709 -11.96 -22.74 20.54
C ARG A 709 -11.38 -21.61 21.39
#